data_AF-A0A661WV59-F1
#
_entry.id   AF-A0A661WV59-F1
#
_cell.length_a   1.000
_cell.length_b   1.000
_cell.length_c   1.000
_cell.angle_alpha   90.00
_cell.angle_beta   90.00
_cell.angle_gamma   90.00
#
_symmetry.space_group_name_H-M   'P 1'
#
loop_
_entity.id
_entity.type
_entity.pdbx_description
1 polymer ?
#
loop_
_entity_poly.entity_id
_entity_poly.type
_entity_poly.pdbx_seq_one_letter_code
_entity_poly.pdbx_strand_id
1 'polypeptide(L)'
;MKKLLHGLRAILLWRTLRADHGLRIILLTAFCLLFTINSFADVKIQGNPTVYPTIQAAVNAAINGDKLLVSTGLYLESVSITNKFIELEGGYISPMFSSRTNDFSSTIIGTNIVGAVVNINLSGGASLDTFTITGGNLWGLINGGGVLIDYDCICTMKNCQVYGNYAYFGGGISAWSNSTLFVDDCIIFDNESLFGGGGIAGYVDSKITLTNKTECIHNFSSVGGGIAASSKNLTINGAANVINNTAISKGGGIYLENCGLCNIFGEDTSIGSPFVVNRVTNGCGGGIYALNSSVIISGKNCRVNGALASDSGGGIYLTNSSLRLLDEAELGYAFSPSINSAGTNGGCLWMGNSEFTASGGAKVLMGHAGIAGGGMYITDSTATFINAFIEGNSASNGGGVYCDMEGMISGCMISSNSAIHGGGIYCYKGSSVSDCSISGNHANDSGGGSYCGRGSSLSNCTISGNSVKWWNGGGVYIIDNGSIFDCAISSNSSFDGGGVCIIGSGVVSRCTISGNNARYGGGVYCYYGGSVSDCSISGNSESISGGGVYCNHGGLVFNCMISSNNASLGGGGVYCHEGGSVSSCTISSNSSDYGGGIYCDQDGSLTNCLISGMNSADYGGGIYCSSGGALYNCTIANNSASAYGGGIICSNGGTVVNTIIYNNQALVGDLNWKSYHSGALFSYCCTTPTNNLPGGNQCIPDNPMFSVPGSDYALLDGSPCIDAGYKMNWMDPPATDLAGNPRLHDGHVDIGCYEFVPEPGAFGAVISYLLLVLGIYRKFDFIKNQI
;
A
#
# COMPACT_ATOMS: atom_id res chain seq x y z
N MET A 1 33.46 0.30 36.62
CA MET A 1 33.92 0.94 35.37
C MET A 1 35.18 0.34 34.72
N LYS A 2 36.13 -0.32 35.43
CA LYS A 2 37.26 -1.05 34.79
C LYS A 2 36.99 -2.53 34.42
N LYS A 3 35.88 -3.13 34.89
CA LYS A 3 35.43 -4.50 34.51
C LYS A 3 34.53 -4.55 33.27
N LEU A 4 33.94 -3.42 32.84
CA LEU A 4 33.13 -3.35 31.61
C LEU A 4 33.97 -3.28 30.33
N LEU A 5 35.24 -2.84 30.42
CA LEU A 5 36.11 -2.68 29.24
C LEU A 5 36.76 -3.98 28.74
N HIS A 6 36.81 -5.05 29.55
CA HIS A 6 37.39 -6.33 29.14
C HIS A 6 36.39 -7.23 28.39
N GLY A 7 35.09 -7.15 28.68
CA GLY A 7 34.05 -7.84 27.89
C GLY A 7 33.90 -7.28 26.47
N LEU A 8 34.04 -5.96 26.31
CA LEU A 8 33.91 -5.28 25.00
C LEU A 8 35.10 -5.49 24.05
N ARG A 9 36.31 -5.80 24.55
CA ARG A 9 37.48 -6.11 23.70
C ARG A 9 37.51 -7.56 23.20
N ALA A 10 36.92 -8.50 23.94
CA ALA A 10 36.75 -9.88 23.48
C ALA A 10 35.70 -9.98 22.36
N ILE A 11 34.61 -9.22 22.46
CA ILE A 11 33.55 -9.13 21.43
C ILE A 11 34.05 -8.50 20.12
N LEU A 12 35.03 -7.58 20.19
CA LEU A 12 35.64 -6.99 18.98
C LEU A 12 36.65 -7.91 18.28
N LEU A 13 37.31 -8.83 18.99
CA LEU A 13 38.17 -9.86 18.36
C LEU A 13 37.36 -11.05 17.82
N TRP A 14 36.18 -11.31 18.36
CA TRP A 14 35.27 -12.37 17.88
C TRP A 14 34.62 -12.04 16.52
N ARG A 15 34.57 -10.74 16.16
CA ARG A 15 33.94 -10.22 14.95
C ARG A 15 34.71 -10.47 13.64
N THR A 16 35.96 -10.94 13.68
CA THR A 16 36.84 -11.01 12.48
C THR A 16 37.31 -12.42 12.08
N LEU A 17 36.95 -13.47 12.81
CA LEU A 17 37.42 -14.84 12.52
C LEU A 17 36.26 -15.73 12.06
N ARG A 18 35.95 -15.65 10.77
CA ARG A 18 34.88 -16.42 10.11
C ARG A 18 35.33 -17.81 9.61
N ALA A 19 36.49 -18.33 10.05
CA ALA A 19 37.10 -19.47 9.36
C ALA A 19 38.05 -20.35 10.20
N ASP A 20 37.71 -20.72 11.44
CA ASP A 20 38.35 -21.90 12.02
C ASP A 20 37.56 -22.52 13.20
N HIS A 21 36.89 -23.65 12.94
CA HIS A 21 36.28 -24.47 14.00
C HIS A 21 37.33 -25.05 14.97
N GLY A 22 38.60 -25.19 14.54
CA GLY A 22 39.69 -25.69 15.37
C GLY A 22 40.10 -24.74 16.48
N LEU A 23 40.02 -23.42 16.25
CA LEU A 23 40.41 -22.41 17.24
C LEU A 23 39.37 -22.23 18.36
N ARG A 24 38.08 -22.47 18.07
CA ARG A 24 37.00 -22.47 19.06
C ARG A 24 37.13 -23.62 20.06
N ILE A 25 37.54 -24.81 19.59
CA ILE A 25 37.84 -25.98 20.44
C ILE A 25 39.05 -25.69 21.35
N ILE A 26 40.07 -24.98 20.85
CA ILE A 26 41.27 -24.60 21.62
C ILE A 26 40.93 -23.54 22.70
N LEU A 27 40.02 -22.61 22.43
CA LEU A 27 39.57 -21.63 23.42
C LEU A 27 38.61 -22.23 24.46
N LEU A 28 37.73 -23.17 24.08
CA LEU A 28 36.90 -23.92 25.04
C LEU A 28 37.74 -24.78 25.99
N THR A 29 38.76 -25.46 25.46
CA THR A 29 39.70 -26.26 26.26
C THR A 29 40.56 -25.38 27.16
N ALA A 30 41.00 -24.20 26.71
CA ALA A 30 41.72 -23.23 27.54
C ALA A 30 40.84 -22.61 28.65
N PHE A 31 39.53 -22.45 28.44
CA PHE A 31 38.59 -21.98 29.46
C PHE A 31 38.28 -23.08 30.50
N CYS A 32 38.25 -24.35 30.08
CA CYS A 32 38.08 -25.50 30.99
C CYS A 32 39.31 -25.76 31.88
N LEU A 33 40.52 -25.43 31.41
CA LEU A 33 41.77 -25.62 32.17
C LEU A 33 41.96 -24.65 33.35
N LEU A 34 41.10 -23.61 33.48
CA LEU A 34 41.15 -22.62 34.58
C LEU A 34 40.17 -22.91 35.74
N PHE A 35 39.37 -23.97 35.65
CA PHE A 35 38.47 -24.43 36.71
C PHE A 35 38.73 -25.91 37.07
N THR A 36 39.95 -26.21 37.53
CA THR A 36 40.20 -27.44 38.31
C THR A 36 39.86 -27.18 39.78
N ILE A 37 38.57 -27.15 40.08
CA ILE A 37 38.09 -27.41 41.45
C ILE A 37 37.05 -28.52 41.34
N ASN A 38 37.36 -29.65 41.96
CA ASN A 38 36.48 -30.79 42.16
C ASN A 38 35.12 -30.30 42.73
N SER A 39 34.09 -30.17 41.89
CA SER A 39 32.70 -30.18 42.35
C SER A 39 32.19 -31.61 42.16
N PHE A 40 31.85 -32.29 43.24
CA PHE A 40 31.18 -33.59 43.18
C PHE A 40 29.89 -33.42 42.35
N ALA A 41 29.85 -34.07 41.19
CA ALA A 41 28.67 -34.17 40.35
C ALA A 41 27.72 -35.17 41.02
N ASP A 42 26.77 -34.67 41.82
CA ASP A 42 25.89 -35.49 42.61
C ASP A 42 24.43 -35.26 42.19
N VAL A 43 23.72 -36.37 41.96
CA VAL A 43 22.31 -36.37 41.59
C VAL A 43 21.52 -37.19 42.59
N LYS A 44 20.35 -36.72 42.98
CA LYS A 44 19.49 -37.42 43.95
C LYS A 44 18.06 -37.48 43.45
N ILE A 45 17.44 -38.66 43.52
CA ILE A 45 15.99 -38.79 43.29
C ILE A 45 15.28 -38.32 44.57
N GLN A 46 14.31 -37.41 44.45
CA GLN A 46 13.58 -36.87 45.60
C GLN A 46 12.95 -38.00 46.42
N GLY A 47 13.18 -37.98 47.74
CA GLY A 47 12.71 -39.04 48.65
C GLY A 47 13.56 -40.31 48.66
N ASN A 48 14.58 -40.43 47.80
CA ASN A 48 15.52 -41.56 47.78
C ASN A 48 16.83 -41.16 48.48
N PRO A 49 17.38 -41.98 49.41
CA PRO A 49 18.66 -41.67 50.07
C PRO A 49 19.89 -41.85 49.17
N THR A 50 19.78 -42.58 48.06
CA THR A 50 20.89 -42.86 47.15
C THR A 50 21.31 -41.61 46.36
N VAL A 51 22.61 -41.35 46.32
CA VAL A 51 23.24 -40.32 45.49
C VAL A 51 23.92 -40.99 44.31
N TYR A 52 23.71 -40.45 43.12
CA TYR A 52 24.23 -40.94 41.86
C TYR A 52 25.33 -39.99 41.36
N PRO A 53 26.45 -40.50 40.83
CA PRO A 53 27.58 -39.67 40.39
C PRO A 53 27.38 -39.04 39.00
N THR A 54 26.30 -39.39 38.29
CA THR A 54 25.95 -38.82 36.98
C THR A 54 24.43 -38.70 36.85
N ILE A 55 23.98 -37.81 35.97
CA ILE A 55 22.56 -37.63 35.63
C ILE A 55 22.04 -38.90 34.97
N GLN A 56 22.79 -39.50 34.03
CA GLN A 56 22.34 -40.74 33.39
C GLN A 56 22.13 -41.89 34.38
N ALA A 57 22.99 -42.02 35.39
CA ALA A 57 22.84 -43.05 36.42
C ALA A 57 21.55 -42.86 37.23
N ALA A 58 21.22 -41.62 37.60
CA ALA A 58 19.95 -41.30 38.26
C ALA A 58 18.74 -41.54 37.33
N VAL A 59 18.84 -41.13 36.06
CA VAL A 59 17.78 -41.37 35.05
C VAL A 59 17.52 -42.86 34.84
N ASN A 60 18.56 -43.69 34.84
CA ASN A 60 18.41 -45.14 34.74
C ASN A 60 17.62 -45.72 35.92
N ALA A 61 17.89 -45.22 37.14
CA ALA A 61 17.23 -45.67 38.37
C ALA A 61 15.82 -45.11 38.56
N ALA A 62 15.50 -43.97 37.95
CA ALA A 62 14.22 -43.29 38.09
C ALA A 62 13.06 -44.04 37.41
N ILE A 63 11.84 -43.82 37.91
CA ILE A 63 10.57 -44.26 37.34
C ILE A 63 9.69 -43.06 36.94
N ASN A 64 8.55 -43.32 36.28
CA ASN A 64 7.62 -42.27 35.88
C ASN A 64 7.10 -41.47 37.09
N GLY A 65 7.18 -40.14 36.99
CA GLY A 65 6.79 -39.20 38.03
C GLY A 65 7.93 -38.82 38.99
N ASP A 66 9.10 -39.43 38.86
CA ASP A 66 10.25 -39.09 39.71
C ASP A 66 10.81 -37.69 39.41
N LYS A 67 11.29 -37.06 40.46
CA LYS A 67 12.00 -35.78 40.42
C LYS A 67 13.46 -35.95 40.80
N LEU A 68 14.35 -35.55 39.91
CA LEU A 68 15.80 -35.63 40.05
C LEU A 68 16.35 -34.25 40.41
N LEU A 69 16.94 -34.16 41.59
CA LEU A 69 17.63 -32.98 42.11
C LEU A 69 19.09 -33.07 41.68
N VAL A 70 19.55 -32.18 40.81
CA VAL A 70 20.89 -32.19 40.23
C VAL A 70 21.72 -31.09 40.88
N SER A 71 22.89 -31.44 41.44
CA SER A 71 23.75 -30.46 42.06
C SER A 71 24.47 -29.59 41.03
N THR A 72 24.82 -28.36 41.41
CA THR A 72 25.67 -27.48 40.59
C THR A 72 26.97 -28.17 40.22
N GLY A 73 27.42 -28.02 38.97
CA GLY A 73 28.62 -28.65 38.46
C GLY A 73 28.59 -28.84 36.95
N LEU A 74 29.69 -29.37 36.42
CA LEU A 74 29.84 -29.76 35.02
C LEU A 74 29.63 -31.27 34.86
N TYR A 75 28.64 -31.65 34.07
CA TYR A 75 28.32 -33.03 33.72
C TYR A 75 28.67 -33.26 32.25
N LEU A 76 29.81 -33.91 32.01
CA LEU A 76 30.25 -34.30 30.66
C LEU A 76 29.67 -35.67 30.30
N GLU A 77 28.39 -35.70 29.92
CA GLU A 77 27.68 -36.90 29.52
C GLU A 77 26.56 -36.59 28.50
N SER A 78 26.09 -37.63 27.81
CA SER A 78 24.86 -37.57 27.02
C SER A 78 23.73 -38.24 27.80
N VAL A 79 22.66 -37.49 28.09
CA VAL A 79 21.53 -37.94 28.90
C VAL A 79 20.41 -38.45 27.99
N SER A 80 20.11 -39.74 28.05
CA SER A 80 19.01 -40.41 27.35
C SER A 80 17.87 -40.73 28.30
N ILE A 81 16.70 -40.15 28.00
CA ILE A 81 15.42 -40.34 28.67
C ILE A 81 14.50 -41.08 27.69
N THR A 82 14.37 -42.38 27.87
CA THR A 82 13.62 -43.25 26.95
C THR A 82 12.44 -43.88 27.67
N ASN A 83 11.23 -43.72 27.12
CA ASN A 83 9.99 -44.31 27.67
C ASN A 83 9.77 -44.01 29.17
N LYS A 84 10.13 -42.79 29.59
CA LYS A 84 9.98 -42.30 30.96
C LYS A 84 9.48 -40.86 31.00
N PHE A 85 8.69 -40.53 32.02
CA PHE A 85 8.25 -39.17 32.36
C PHE A 85 8.88 -38.72 33.67
N ILE A 86 9.87 -37.81 33.63
CA ILE A 86 10.62 -37.39 34.82
C ILE A 86 10.86 -35.88 34.86
N GLU A 87 11.06 -35.33 36.06
CA GLU A 87 11.46 -33.94 36.26
C GLU A 87 12.95 -33.88 36.62
N LEU A 88 13.72 -33.03 35.95
CA LEU A 88 15.09 -32.71 36.31
C LEU A 88 15.14 -31.24 36.74
N GLU A 89 15.68 -31.00 37.93
CA GLU A 89 15.92 -29.64 38.45
C GLU A 89 17.40 -29.46 38.80
N GLY A 90 18.05 -28.53 38.11
CA GLY A 90 19.41 -28.08 38.40
C GLY A 90 19.46 -27.05 39.51
N GLY A 91 20.69 -26.69 39.90
CA GLY A 91 20.97 -25.59 40.83
C GLY A 91 21.05 -26.00 42.30
N TYR A 92 20.97 -27.30 42.63
CA TYR A 92 21.07 -27.75 44.02
C TYR A 92 22.50 -27.72 44.54
N ILE A 93 22.66 -27.52 45.85
CA ILE A 93 23.99 -27.60 46.49
C ILE A 93 24.12 -28.98 47.15
N SER A 94 25.07 -29.78 46.66
CA SER A 94 25.47 -31.06 47.27
C SER A 94 26.22 -30.83 48.59
N PRO A 95 26.14 -31.74 49.59
CA PRO A 95 25.40 -33.01 49.61
C PRO A 95 23.99 -32.92 50.21
N MET A 96 23.57 -31.74 50.67
CA MET A 96 22.32 -31.61 51.43
C MET A 96 21.08 -31.52 50.53
N PHE A 97 21.21 -31.01 49.29
CA PHE A 97 20.09 -30.77 48.36
C PHE A 97 18.93 -29.96 48.97
N SER A 98 19.21 -29.16 50.01
CA SER A 98 18.21 -28.38 50.75
C SER A 98 18.10 -26.93 50.27
N SER A 99 19.00 -26.49 49.39
CA SER A 99 19.04 -25.15 48.82
C SER A 99 19.27 -25.23 47.32
N ARG A 100 18.56 -24.36 46.57
CA ARG A 100 18.60 -24.29 45.11
C ARG A 100 18.87 -22.86 44.66
N THR A 101 19.75 -22.68 43.68
CA THR A 101 19.89 -21.44 42.89
C THR A 101 19.11 -21.57 41.58
N ASN A 102 18.65 -20.44 41.05
CA ASN A 102 18.04 -20.35 39.71
C ASN A 102 19.04 -19.79 38.68
N ASP A 103 20.33 -19.72 39.02
CA ASP A 103 21.39 -19.33 38.09
C ASP A 103 21.61 -20.45 37.07
N PHE A 104 21.24 -20.18 35.82
CA PHE A 104 21.33 -21.11 34.69
C PHE A 104 22.76 -21.64 34.50
N SER A 105 23.79 -20.84 34.81
CA SER A 105 25.19 -21.20 34.63
C SER A 105 25.72 -22.20 35.67
N SER A 106 24.91 -22.53 36.67
CA SER A 106 25.34 -23.34 37.82
C SER A 106 25.36 -24.84 37.55
N THR A 107 24.52 -25.34 36.64
CA THR A 107 24.40 -26.77 36.33
C THR A 107 24.51 -26.97 34.83
N ILE A 108 25.65 -27.49 34.38
CA ILE A 108 26.01 -27.57 32.97
C ILE A 108 25.99 -29.04 32.54
N ILE A 109 25.17 -29.36 31.54
CA ILE A 109 25.20 -30.64 30.84
C ILE A 109 25.87 -30.39 29.49
N GLY A 110 26.91 -31.16 29.18
CA GLY A 110 27.53 -31.12 27.88
C GLY A 110 28.13 -32.45 27.51
N THR A 111 28.55 -32.59 26.26
CA THR A 111 29.14 -33.84 25.77
C THR A 111 30.43 -33.58 25.01
N ASN A 112 31.37 -34.52 25.08
CA ASN A 112 32.60 -34.52 24.30
C ASN A 112 32.59 -35.60 23.20
N ILE A 113 31.49 -36.36 23.09
CA ILE A 113 31.27 -37.37 22.07
C ILE A 113 30.26 -36.86 21.04
N VAL A 114 30.26 -37.49 19.86
CA VAL A 114 29.28 -37.18 18.81
C VAL A 114 27.90 -37.63 19.29
N GLY A 115 26.98 -36.68 19.47
CA GLY A 115 25.67 -36.97 20.05
C GLY A 115 24.88 -35.73 20.43
N ALA A 116 23.58 -35.91 20.65
CA ALA A 116 22.76 -34.95 21.38
C ALA A 116 23.21 -34.89 22.85
N VAL A 117 23.12 -33.72 23.49
CA VAL A 117 23.40 -33.59 24.93
C VAL A 117 22.28 -34.23 25.75
N VAL A 118 21.02 -33.94 25.41
CA VAL A 118 19.82 -34.54 26.01
C VAL A 118 18.96 -35.16 24.92
N ASN A 119 18.54 -36.40 25.11
CA ASN A 119 17.75 -37.16 24.15
C ASN A 119 16.50 -37.74 24.81
N ILE A 120 15.31 -37.34 24.34
CA ILE A 120 14.01 -37.74 24.88
C ILE A 120 13.26 -38.49 23.79
N ASN A 121 13.09 -39.81 23.94
CA ASN A 121 12.54 -40.68 22.90
C ASN A 121 11.54 -41.72 23.41
N LEU A 122 10.81 -42.32 22.45
CA LEU A 122 9.92 -43.46 22.63
C LEU A 122 8.82 -43.19 23.68
N SER A 123 7.97 -42.20 23.39
CA SER A 123 6.86 -41.78 24.25
C SER A 123 7.29 -41.40 25.68
N GLY A 124 8.51 -40.87 25.82
CA GLY A 124 8.99 -40.28 27.06
C GLY A 124 8.55 -38.82 27.25
N GLY A 125 8.87 -38.25 28.39
CA GLY A 125 8.77 -36.83 28.64
C GLY A 125 9.73 -36.36 29.72
N ALA A 126 10.18 -35.11 29.60
CA ALA A 126 11.04 -34.51 30.60
C ALA A 126 10.65 -33.06 30.87
N SER A 127 10.71 -32.67 32.15
CA SER A 127 10.81 -31.26 32.53
C SER A 127 12.26 -30.95 32.88
N LEU A 128 12.83 -29.92 32.27
CA LEU A 128 14.20 -29.45 32.50
C LEU A 128 14.15 -28.03 33.07
N ASP A 129 14.57 -27.84 34.32
CA ASP A 129 14.60 -26.51 34.96
C ASP A 129 16.00 -26.14 35.47
N THR A 130 16.51 -24.99 35.03
CA THR A 130 17.79 -24.39 35.45
C THR A 130 19.00 -25.24 35.02
N PHE A 131 19.14 -25.43 33.71
CA PHE A 131 20.28 -26.08 33.09
C PHE A 131 20.91 -25.24 31.98
N THR A 132 22.22 -25.35 31.84
CA THR A 132 22.95 -24.99 30.63
C THR A 132 23.24 -26.26 29.83
N ILE A 133 22.83 -26.30 28.56
CA ILE A 133 22.99 -27.42 27.63
C ILE A 133 23.88 -27.00 26.46
N THR A 134 25.07 -27.58 26.35
CA THR A 134 26.11 -27.12 25.40
C THR A 134 27.01 -28.23 24.87
N GLY A 135 27.63 -28.00 23.71
CA GLY A 135 28.70 -28.85 23.17
C GLY A 135 28.20 -30.08 22.39
N GLY A 136 26.89 -30.21 22.19
CA GLY A 136 26.33 -31.23 21.32
C GLY A 136 26.77 -31.04 19.88
N ASN A 137 27.33 -32.08 19.27
CA ASN A 137 27.82 -32.03 17.90
C ASN A 137 27.54 -33.35 17.19
N LEU A 138 26.63 -33.30 16.21
CA LEU A 138 26.22 -34.46 15.42
C LEU A 138 26.86 -34.49 14.02
N TRP A 139 27.82 -33.60 13.74
CA TRP A 139 28.53 -33.51 12.44
C TRP A 139 27.58 -33.37 11.24
N GLY A 140 26.36 -32.89 11.49
CA GLY A 140 25.34 -32.77 10.46
C GLY A 140 24.70 -34.08 10.01
N LEU A 141 24.85 -35.17 10.77
CA LEU A 141 24.34 -36.50 10.41
C LEU A 141 22.96 -36.81 11.00
N ILE A 142 22.60 -36.18 12.13
CA ILE A 142 21.38 -36.45 12.91
C ILE A 142 20.80 -35.12 13.45
N ASN A 143 19.57 -35.16 13.93
CA ASN A 143 18.81 -34.00 14.43
C ASN A 143 19.09 -33.72 15.93
N GLY A 144 18.97 -32.45 16.35
CA GLY A 144 18.98 -32.05 17.77
C GLY A 144 20.35 -32.07 18.44
N GLY A 145 21.13 -31.00 18.27
CA GLY A 145 22.48 -30.94 18.83
C GLY A 145 22.46 -30.85 20.36
N GLY A 146 21.76 -29.86 20.92
CA GLY A 146 21.58 -29.75 22.37
C GLY A 146 20.53 -30.75 22.87
N VAL A 147 19.28 -30.58 22.43
CA VAL A 147 18.14 -31.40 22.87
C VAL A 147 17.44 -32.03 21.67
N LEU A 148 17.27 -33.35 21.69
CA LEU A 148 16.46 -34.10 20.74
C LEU A 148 15.20 -34.64 21.42
N ILE A 149 14.05 -34.45 20.78
CA ILE A 149 12.73 -34.91 21.23
C ILE A 149 12.07 -35.62 20.04
N ASP A 150 11.82 -36.92 20.15
CA ASP A 150 11.27 -37.71 19.03
C ASP A 150 10.32 -38.82 19.49
N TYR A 151 9.43 -39.25 18.60
CA TYR A 151 8.43 -40.30 18.80
C TYR A 151 7.45 -40.03 19.96
N ASP A 152 6.49 -39.11 19.74
CA ASP A 152 5.39 -38.80 20.67
C ASP A 152 5.85 -38.34 22.06
N CYS A 153 6.95 -37.58 22.11
CA CYS A 153 7.55 -37.13 23.37
C CYS A 153 7.11 -35.71 23.76
N ILE A 154 7.20 -35.38 25.05
CA ILE A 154 6.92 -34.03 25.58
C ILE A 154 8.13 -33.52 26.34
N CYS A 155 8.63 -32.34 25.97
CA CYS A 155 9.68 -31.64 26.72
C CYS A 155 9.17 -30.29 27.19
N THR A 156 9.33 -30.01 28.48
CA THR A 156 9.14 -28.67 29.05
C THR A 156 10.48 -28.16 29.53
N MET A 157 10.89 -26.97 29.07
CA MET A 157 12.13 -26.33 29.48
C MET A 157 11.82 -25.01 30.17
N LYS A 158 12.43 -24.79 31.33
CA LYS A 158 12.26 -23.56 32.11
C LYS A 158 13.59 -23.03 32.63
N ASN A 159 13.83 -21.72 32.53
CA ASN A 159 15.06 -21.09 33.03
C ASN A 159 16.35 -21.76 32.51
N CYS A 160 16.32 -22.27 31.28
CA CYS A 160 17.43 -23.01 30.68
C CYS A 160 18.20 -22.18 29.64
N GLN A 161 19.48 -22.49 29.47
CA GLN A 161 20.30 -21.99 28.37
C GLN A 161 20.69 -23.14 27.43
N VAL A 162 20.58 -22.92 26.11
CA VAL A 162 21.00 -23.90 25.10
C VAL A 162 21.90 -23.20 24.09
N TYR A 163 23.20 -23.53 24.08
CA TYR A 163 24.16 -22.83 23.21
C TYR A 163 25.31 -23.66 22.69
N GLY A 164 25.93 -23.19 21.60
CA GLY A 164 27.15 -23.78 21.05
C GLY A 164 26.97 -25.20 20.53
N ASN A 165 25.75 -25.55 20.09
CA ASN A 165 25.41 -26.88 19.60
C ASN A 165 25.31 -26.90 18.06
N TYR A 166 25.58 -28.07 17.47
CA TYR A 166 25.63 -28.28 16.02
C TYR A 166 24.91 -29.55 15.56
N ALA A 167 23.98 -29.42 14.60
CA ALA A 167 23.20 -30.55 14.06
C ALA A 167 22.77 -30.38 12.59
N TYR A 168 22.07 -31.37 12.03
CA TYR A 168 21.47 -31.24 10.70
C TYR A 168 20.22 -30.35 10.72
N PHE A 169 19.31 -30.63 11.66
CA PHE A 169 18.18 -29.79 12.05
C PHE A 169 18.23 -29.52 13.55
N GLY A 170 17.79 -28.33 13.98
CA GLY A 170 17.65 -28.01 15.39
C GLY A 170 18.99 -28.01 16.11
N GLY A 171 19.87 -27.06 15.74
CA GLY A 171 21.22 -26.97 16.31
C GLY A 171 21.16 -26.99 17.83
N GLY A 172 20.33 -26.11 18.40
CA GLY A 172 20.00 -26.12 19.83
C GLY A 172 19.01 -27.22 20.21
N ILE A 173 17.77 -27.15 19.70
CA ILE A 173 16.66 -28.03 20.09
C ILE A 173 15.94 -28.55 18.85
N SER A 174 15.51 -29.80 18.89
CA SER A 174 14.82 -30.46 17.79
C SER A 174 13.65 -31.31 18.28
N ALA A 175 12.46 -31.10 17.71
CA ALA A 175 11.24 -31.86 17.99
C ALA A 175 10.69 -32.53 16.72
N TRP A 176 10.45 -33.84 16.79
CA TRP A 176 10.03 -34.71 15.67
C TRP A 176 8.88 -35.65 16.05
N SER A 177 8.20 -36.15 15.03
CA SER A 177 7.24 -37.26 15.13
C SER A 177 6.17 -37.03 16.19
N ASN A 178 5.34 -36.01 15.98
CA ASN A 178 4.23 -35.62 16.87
C ASN A 178 4.66 -35.24 18.31
N SER A 179 5.92 -34.84 18.48
CA SER A 179 6.44 -34.40 19.78
C SER A 179 6.05 -32.96 20.09
N THR A 180 6.06 -32.61 21.38
CA THR A 180 5.71 -31.27 21.86
C THR A 180 6.85 -30.67 22.68
N LEU A 181 7.20 -29.43 22.36
CA LEU A 181 8.18 -28.62 23.08
C LEU A 181 7.52 -27.37 23.68
N PHE A 182 7.64 -27.19 24.99
CA PHE A 182 7.31 -25.97 25.71
C PHE A 182 8.59 -25.32 26.25
N VAL A 183 8.80 -24.05 25.96
CA VAL A 183 9.98 -23.28 26.36
C VAL A 183 9.56 -22.01 27.08
N ASP A 184 10.03 -21.84 28.31
CA ASP A 184 9.62 -20.78 29.23
C ASP A 184 10.82 -20.11 29.91
N ASP A 185 10.96 -18.78 29.76
CA ASP A 185 12.09 -18.02 30.32
C ASP A 185 13.48 -18.64 30.00
N CYS A 186 13.66 -19.14 28.77
CA CYS A 186 14.91 -19.76 28.31
C CYS A 186 15.69 -18.89 27.34
N ILE A 187 16.99 -19.15 27.18
CA ILE A 187 17.83 -18.49 26.17
C ILE A 187 18.47 -19.55 25.26
N ILE A 188 18.17 -19.49 23.95
CA ILE A 188 18.69 -20.39 22.92
C ILE A 188 19.56 -19.57 21.98
N PHE A 189 20.88 -19.74 22.05
CA PHE A 189 21.80 -18.84 21.33
C PHE A 189 23.06 -19.50 20.81
N ASP A 190 23.73 -18.90 19.82
CA ASP A 190 24.99 -19.40 19.25
C ASP A 190 24.94 -20.88 18.81
N ASN A 191 23.77 -21.35 18.37
CA ASN A 191 23.61 -22.69 17.82
C ASN A 191 23.60 -22.66 16.28
N GLU A 192 24.01 -23.77 15.68
CA GLU A 192 24.17 -23.88 14.24
C GLU A 192 23.54 -25.17 13.71
N SER A 193 22.81 -25.08 12.61
CA SER A 193 22.33 -26.25 11.88
C SER A 193 22.66 -26.17 10.39
N LEU A 194 22.88 -27.33 9.74
CA LEU A 194 23.14 -27.37 8.31
C LEU A 194 21.92 -27.00 7.46
N PHE A 195 20.72 -27.43 7.86
CA PHE A 195 19.52 -27.23 7.07
C PHE A 195 18.51 -26.29 7.73
N GLY A 196 17.89 -26.68 8.85
CA GLY A 196 16.73 -25.97 9.39
C GLY A 196 16.78 -25.77 10.91
N GLY A 197 16.48 -24.54 11.36
CA GLY A 197 16.29 -24.25 12.78
C GLY A 197 17.61 -24.24 13.54
N GLY A 198 18.40 -23.17 13.39
CA GLY A 198 19.68 -23.06 14.08
C GLY A 198 19.49 -23.16 15.59
N GLY A 199 18.51 -22.43 16.12
CA GLY A 199 18.06 -22.54 17.51
C GLY A 199 17.13 -23.73 17.71
N ILE A 200 15.96 -23.72 17.05
CA ILE A 200 14.88 -24.70 17.27
C ILE A 200 14.34 -25.22 15.93
N ALA A 201 14.19 -26.54 15.80
CA ALA A 201 13.50 -27.17 14.68
C ALA A 201 12.30 -28.00 15.14
N GLY A 202 11.18 -27.90 14.43
CA GLY A 202 9.97 -28.71 14.63
C GLY A 202 9.47 -29.29 13.32
N TYR A 203 9.48 -30.62 13.18
CA TYR A 203 9.09 -31.32 11.96
C TYR A 203 8.18 -32.51 12.27
N VAL A 204 7.54 -33.05 11.22
CA VAL A 204 6.70 -34.26 11.29
C VAL A 204 5.66 -34.14 12.41
N ASP A 205 4.78 -33.16 12.25
CA ASP A 205 3.68 -32.88 13.15
C ASP A 205 4.02 -32.45 14.58
N SER A 206 5.21 -31.90 14.81
CA SER A 206 5.63 -31.44 16.14
C SER A 206 5.15 -30.03 16.48
N LYS A 207 4.88 -29.78 17.76
CA LYS A 207 4.40 -28.49 18.29
C LYS A 207 5.48 -27.77 19.07
N ILE A 208 5.64 -26.47 18.83
CA ILE A 208 6.60 -25.62 19.52
C ILE A 208 5.87 -24.43 20.14
N THR A 209 6.08 -24.21 21.44
CA THR A 209 5.54 -23.07 22.17
C THR A 209 6.65 -22.35 22.95
N LEU A 210 6.81 -21.06 22.71
CA LEU A 210 7.73 -20.18 23.43
C LEU A 210 6.90 -19.16 24.23
N THR A 211 7.20 -19.01 25.51
CA THR A 211 6.50 -18.09 26.42
C THR A 211 7.45 -17.22 27.23
N ASN A 212 6.88 -16.15 27.81
CA ASN A 212 7.58 -15.27 28.75
C ASN A 212 8.85 -14.70 28.13
N LYS A 213 9.93 -14.51 28.91
CA LYS A 213 11.17 -13.88 28.42
C LYS A 213 12.07 -14.86 27.68
N THR A 214 11.48 -15.77 26.91
CA THR A 214 12.24 -16.71 26.09
C THR A 214 12.89 -15.98 24.93
N GLU A 215 14.19 -16.20 24.72
CA GLU A 215 14.94 -15.56 23.64
C GLU A 215 15.65 -16.59 22.76
N CYS A 216 15.44 -16.50 21.44
CA CYS A 216 16.17 -17.25 20.41
C CYS A 216 17.09 -16.29 19.64
N ILE A 217 18.39 -16.31 19.92
CA ILE A 217 19.33 -15.24 19.54
C ILE A 217 20.58 -15.76 18.82
N HIS A 218 20.99 -15.10 17.73
CA HIS A 218 22.31 -15.34 17.12
C HIS A 218 22.57 -16.80 16.72
N ASN A 219 21.52 -17.48 16.28
CA ASN A 219 21.62 -18.81 15.71
C ASN A 219 21.79 -18.75 14.18
N PHE A 220 22.38 -19.81 13.62
CA PHE A 220 22.70 -19.90 12.19
C PHE A 220 22.12 -21.16 11.55
N SER A 221 21.54 -21.02 10.35
CA SER A 221 21.01 -22.16 9.57
C SER A 221 20.94 -21.87 8.07
N SER A 222 20.67 -22.87 7.23
CA SER A 222 20.32 -22.63 5.82
C SER A 222 18.93 -22.00 5.66
N VAL A 223 17.95 -22.50 6.42
CA VAL A 223 16.61 -21.93 6.58
C VAL A 223 16.25 -21.81 8.06
N GLY A 224 15.46 -20.80 8.43
CA GLY A 224 15.00 -20.63 9.81
C GLY A 224 16.17 -20.43 10.76
N GLY A 225 16.86 -19.31 10.66
CA GLY A 225 18.09 -19.05 11.44
C GLY A 225 17.85 -19.27 12.93
N GLY A 226 16.74 -18.73 13.45
CA GLY A 226 16.26 -19.00 14.80
C GLY A 226 15.42 -20.26 14.87
N ILE A 227 14.27 -20.27 14.17
CA ILE A 227 13.27 -21.33 14.26
C ILE A 227 12.90 -21.83 12.86
N ALA A 228 12.83 -23.15 12.68
CA ALA A 228 12.19 -23.77 11.51
C ALA A 228 11.07 -24.69 11.96
N ALA A 229 9.86 -24.50 11.42
CA ALA A 229 8.72 -25.34 11.72
C ALA A 229 8.04 -25.85 10.44
N SER A 230 7.63 -27.11 10.45
CA SER A 230 6.83 -27.72 9.38
C SER A 230 5.67 -28.57 9.90
N SER A 231 4.57 -28.60 9.15
CA SER A 231 3.40 -29.48 9.32
C SER A 231 2.45 -29.16 10.51
N LYS A 232 2.91 -28.48 11.57
CA LYS A 232 2.08 -28.11 12.74
C LYS A 232 2.38 -26.72 13.30
N ASN A 233 1.78 -26.41 14.44
CA ASN A 233 1.66 -25.06 14.98
C ASN A 233 2.92 -24.60 15.72
N LEU A 234 3.31 -23.36 15.43
CA LEU A 234 4.26 -22.58 16.22
C LEU A 234 3.47 -21.54 17.03
N THR A 235 3.80 -21.39 18.31
CA THR A 235 3.21 -20.36 19.17
C THR A 235 4.33 -19.60 19.88
N ILE A 236 4.28 -18.27 19.80
CA ILE A 236 5.21 -17.36 20.46
C ILE A 236 4.38 -16.32 21.23
N ASN A 237 4.59 -16.24 22.54
CA ASN A 237 3.79 -15.39 23.43
C ASN A 237 4.63 -14.82 24.59
N GLY A 238 4.09 -13.82 25.30
CA GLY A 238 4.54 -13.40 26.61
C GLY A 238 5.83 -12.59 26.61
N ALA A 239 6.11 -11.82 25.55
CA ALA A 239 7.38 -11.12 25.31
C ALA A 239 8.55 -12.03 24.88
N ALA A 240 8.25 -13.21 24.32
CA ALA A 240 9.26 -14.08 23.74
C ALA A 240 9.80 -13.47 22.43
N ASN A 241 11.11 -13.62 22.19
CA ASN A 241 11.83 -12.91 21.14
C ASN A 241 12.64 -13.85 20.25
N VAL A 242 12.59 -13.62 18.94
CA VAL A 242 13.45 -14.30 17.95
C VAL A 242 14.26 -13.23 17.22
N ILE A 243 15.52 -13.02 17.60
CA ILE A 243 16.29 -11.84 17.20
C ILE A 243 17.74 -12.15 16.82
N ASN A 244 18.37 -11.32 15.98
CA ASN A 244 19.77 -11.47 15.58
C ASN A 244 20.13 -12.82 14.92
N ASN A 245 19.18 -13.56 14.37
CA ASN A 245 19.44 -14.84 13.75
C ASN A 245 19.79 -14.70 12.27
N THR A 246 20.57 -15.64 11.73
CA THR A 246 20.98 -15.61 10.32
C THR A 246 20.60 -16.91 9.62
N ALA A 247 19.88 -16.78 8.51
CA ALA A 247 19.67 -17.87 7.56
C ALA A 247 20.44 -17.61 6.25
N ILE A 248 20.82 -18.68 5.56
CA ILE A 248 21.42 -18.54 4.23
C ILE A 248 20.36 -18.10 3.22
N SER A 249 19.21 -18.78 3.18
CA SER A 249 18.27 -18.70 2.05
C SER A 249 16.86 -18.25 2.39
N LYS A 250 16.29 -18.67 3.52
CA LYS A 250 14.88 -18.36 3.85
C LYS A 250 14.68 -18.21 5.35
N GLY A 251 13.90 -17.21 5.77
CA GLY A 251 13.45 -17.10 7.15
C GLY A 251 14.60 -16.82 8.12
N GLY A 252 15.14 -15.60 8.11
CA GLY A 252 16.28 -15.25 8.97
C GLY A 252 15.96 -15.48 10.44
N GLY A 253 14.76 -15.08 10.88
CA GLY A 253 14.19 -15.45 12.19
C GLY A 253 13.48 -16.80 12.14
N ILE A 254 12.39 -16.87 11.37
CA ILE A 254 11.46 -18.00 11.35
C ILE A 254 11.25 -18.51 9.92
N TYR A 255 11.31 -19.81 9.73
CA TYR A 255 10.88 -20.51 8.51
C TYR A 255 9.65 -21.38 8.82
N LEU A 256 8.58 -21.22 8.03
CA LEU A 256 7.33 -21.98 8.12
C LEU A 256 7.01 -22.65 6.79
N GLU A 257 6.70 -23.95 6.85
CA GLU A 257 6.31 -24.73 5.68
C GLU A 257 5.18 -25.71 6.01
N ASN A 258 4.05 -25.58 5.31
CA ASN A 258 2.84 -26.40 5.53
C ASN A 258 2.34 -26.31 6.98
N CYS A 259 2.50 -25.14 7.63
CA CYS A 259 2.06 -24.92 9.00
C CYS A 259 0.60 -24.44 9.02
N GLY A 260 -0.28 -25.26 9.60
CA GLY A 260 -1.71 -24.91 9.71
C GLY A 260 -1.96 -23.59 10.47
N LEU A 261 -1.14 -23.28 11.49
CA LEU A 261 -1.23 -22.02 12.22
C LEU A 261 0.08 -21.65 12.94
N CYS A 262 0.60 -20.46 12.67
CA CYS A 262 1.64 -19.80 13.46
C CYS A 262 1.02 -18.59 14.19
N ASN A 263 1.01 -18.64 15.52
CA ASN A 263 0.45 -17.58 16.35
C ASN A 263 1.57 -16.82 17.07
N ILE A 264 1.64 -15.52 16.83
CA ILE A 264 2.56 -14.60 17.50
C ILE A 264 1.69 -13.57 18.20
N PHE A 265 1.66 -13.60 19.53
CA PHE A 265 0.75 -12.73 20.29
C PHE A 265 1.32 -12.32 21.64
N GLY A 266 0.57 -11.46 22.33
CA GLY A 266 0.94 -10.94 23.64
C GLY A 266 1.71 -9.63 23.55
N GLU A 267 1.71 -8.90 24.67
CA GLU A 267 2.42 -7.63 24.77
C GLU A 267 3.94 -7.86 24.65
N ASP A 268 4.61 -6.99 23.89
CA ASP A 268 6.06 -6.93 23.73
C ASP A 268 6.73 -8.17 23.10
N THR A 269 5.98 -9.01 22.39
CA THR A 269 6.52 -10.14 21.60
C THR A 269 7.14 -9.63 20.29
N SER A 270 8.41 -9.95 20.00
CA SER A 270 9.11 -9.41 18.83
C SER A 270 9.85 -10.45 17.99
N ILE A 271 9.64 -10.41 16.67
CA ILE A 271 10.46 -11.09 15.68
C ILE A 271 11.40 -10.06 15.06
N GLY A 272 12.64 -10.08 15.52
CA GLY A 272 13.65 -9.06 15.28
C GLY A 272 13.63 -7.96 16.34
N SER A 273 14.50 -6.96 16.20
CA SER A 273 14.65 -5.91 17.20
C SER A 273 15.13 -4.60 16.59
N PRO A 274 15.03 -3.48 17.34
CA PRO A 274 15.52 -2.19 16.86
C PRO A 274 17.04 -2.05 16.70
N PHE A 275 17.84 -2.97 17.24
CA PHE A 275 19.31 -2.83 17.26
C PHE A 275 20.05 -4.00 16.63
N VAL A 276 19.45 -5.19 16.67
CA VAL A 276 20.01 -6.41 16.09
C VAL A 276 19.00 -7.05 15.15
N VAL A 277 19.50 -7.54 14.01
CA VAL A 277 18.65 -7.90 12.87
C VAL A 277 18.58 -9.38 12.64
N ASN A 278 17.38 -9.89 12.37
CA ASN A 278 17.28 -11.18 11.69
C ASN A 278 17.66 -10.98 10.23
N ARG A 279 18.41 -11.91 9.65
CA ARG A 279 19.00 -11.74 8.32
C ARG A 279 18.91 -13.00 7.48
N VAL A 280 18.62 -12.80 6.19
CA VAL A 280 18.89 -13.77 5.13
C VAL A 280 20.00 -13.24 4.24
N THR A 281 21.03 -14.04 3.99
CA THR A 281 22.20 -13.61 3.19
C THR A 281 22.02 -13.76 1.68
N ASN A 282 21.19 -14.72 1.25
CA ASN A 282 20.93 -15.03 -0.15
C ASN A 282 19.51 -15.60 -0.33
N GLY A 283 18.49 -14.75 -0.14
CA GLY A 283 17.09 -15.09 -0.39
C GLY A 283 16.13 -14.21 0.41
N CYS A 284 15.01 -14.80 0.85
CA CYS A 284 13.79 -14.08 1.20
C CYS A 284 13.34 -14.28 2.66
N GLY A 285 12.54 -13.35 3.18
CA GLY A 285 11.94 -13.47 4.51
C GLY A 285 12.96 -13.23 5.62
N GLY A 286 13.46 -12.00 5.75
CA GLY A 286 14.45 -11.64 6.76
C GLY A 286 13.95 -11.97 8.18
N GLY A 287 12.69 -11.66 8.48
CA GLY A 287 12.03 -12.01 9.74
C GLY A 287 11.37 -13.37 9.63
N ILE A 288 10.36 -13.48 8.78
CA ILE A 288 9.55 -14.70 8.59
C ILE A 288 9.49 -15.06 7.12
N TYR A 289 9.69 -16.34 6.80
CA TYR A 289 9.33 -16.92 5.52
C TYR A 289 8.20 -17.92 5.73
N ALA A 290 7.10 -17.79 4.98
CA ALA A 290 5.93 -18.66 5.10
C ALA A 290 5.49 -19.20 3.73
N LEU A 291 5.45 -20.52 3.63
CA LEU A 291 4.97 -21.28 2.48
C LEU A 291 3.84 -22.21 2.91
N ASN A 292 2.70 -22.17 2.20
CA ASN A 292 1.53 -22.99 2.50
C ASN A 292 1.11 -22.92 3.98
N SER A 293 1.15 -21.73 4.57
CA SER A 293 1.02 -21.55 6.02
C SER A 293 0.07 -20.42 6.39
N SER A 294 -0.51 -20.48 7.59
CA SER A 294 -1.30 -19.38 8.15
C SER A 294 -0.55 -18.71 9.29
N VAL A 295 -0.43 -17.38 9.27
CA VAL A 295 0.26 -16.59 10.29
C VAL A 295 -0.71 -15.57 10.89
N ILE A 296 -0.77 -15.51 12.22
CA ILE A 296 -1.51 -14.50 12.97
C ILE A 296 -0.53 -13.76 13.87
N ILE A 297 -0.53 -12.43 13.76
CA ILE A 297 0.23 -11.53 14.61
C ILE A 297 -0.76 -10.58 15.27
N SER A 298 -0.85 -10.63 16.61
CA SER A 298 -1.92 -9.97 17.36
C SER A 298 -1.39 -9.34 18.63
N GLY A 299 -1.75 -8.08 18.87
CA GLY A 299 -1.56 -7.42 20.15
C GLY A 299 -0.58 -6.26 20.09
N LYS A 300 -0.77 -5.35 21.04
CA LYS A 300 0.03 -4.15 21.17
C LYS A 300 1.50 -4.51 21.37
N ASN A 301 2.38 -3.80 20.68
CA ASN A 301 3.82 -4.04 20.70
C ASN A 301 4.24 -5.43 20.18
N CYS A 302 3.33 -6.19 19.56
CA CYS A 302 3.69 -7.41 18.84
C CYS A 302 4.23 -7.03 17.46
N ARG A 303 5.51 -7.34 17.18
CA ARG A 303 6.23 -6.77 16.03
C ARG A 303 6.98 -7.79 15.19
N VAL A 304 7.08 -7.52 13.90
CA VAL A 304 8.16 -8.02 13.04
C VAL A 304 8.97 -6.81 12.56
N ASN A 305 10.17 -6.61 13.09
CA ASN A 305 10.97 -5.42 12.83
C ASN A 305 12.47 -5.75 12.72
N GLY A 306 13.26 -4.80 12.19
CA GLY A 306 14.71 -4.97 12.09
C GLY A 306 15.11 -6.23 11.35
N ALA A 307 14.47 -6.52 10.22
CA ALA A 307 14.72 -7.74 9.46
C ALA A 307 15.30 -7.41 8.07
N LEU A 308 16.28 -8.18 7.62
CA LEU A 308 16.94 -7.96 6.32
C LEU A 308 16.86 -9.21 5.43
N ALA A 309 16.34 -9.03 4.22
CA ALA A 309 16.43 -9.99 3.13
C ALA A 309 17.31 -9.42 2.01
N SER A 310 18.20 -10.25 1.46
CA SER A 310 18.99 -9.86 0.29
C SER A 310 18.15 -9.78 -0.99
N ASP A 311 17.03 -10.51 -1.02
CA ASP A 311 16.06 -10.50 -2.12
C ASP A 311 14.74 -9.86 -1.66
N SER A 312 13.66 -10.63 -1.46
CA SER A 312 12.33 -10.11 -1.19
C SER A 312 11.83 -10.39 0.24
N GLY A 313 10.89 -9.59 0.73
CA GLY A 313 10.23 -9.80 2.03
C GLY A 313 11.19 -9.56 3.19
N GLY A 314 11.59 -8.31 3.42
CA GLY A 314 12.52 -7.96 4.49
C GLY A 314 11.97 -8.40 5.85
N GLY A 315 10.76 -7.96 6.20
CA GLY A 315 10.00 -8.45 7.34
C GLY A 315 9.47 -9.86 7.11
N ILE A 316 8.49 -9.99 6.22
CA ILE A 316 7.78 -11.24 5.94
C ILE A 316 7.76 -11.52 4.43
N TYR A 317 8.02 -12.77 4.06
CA TYR A 317 7.78 -13.30 2.72
C TYR A 317 6.68 -14.37 2.79
N LEU A 318 5.58 -14.13 2.08
CA LEU A 318 4.34 -14.92 2.13
C LEU A 318 4.02 -15.51 0.75
N THR A 319 3.92 -16.83 0.65
CA THR A 319 3.53 -17.49 -0.61
C THR A 319 2.56 -18.65 -0.38
N ASN A 320 1.47 -18.69 -1.15
CA ASN A 320 0.37 -19.64 -0.98
C ASN A 320 -0.13 -19.69 0.49
N SER A 321 -0.20 -18.53 1.13
CA SER A 321 -0.30 -18.44 2.59
C SER A 321 -1.27 -17.33 3.01
N SER A 322 -1.59 -17.24 4.29
CA SER A 322 -2.41 -16.15 4.84
C SER A 322 -1.71 -15.46 6.00
N LEU A 323 -1.90 -14.14 6.10
CA LEU A 323 -1.41 -13.32 7.21
C LEU A 323 -2.54 -12.44 7.77
N ARG A 324 -2.72 -12.48 9.10
CA ARG A 324 -3.61 -11.58 9.82
C ARG A 324 -2.79 -10.73 10.80
N LEU A 325 -2.90 -9.41 10.67
CA LEU A 325 -2.25 -8.42 11.54
C LEU A 325 -3.32 -7.66 12.33
N LEU A 326 -3.36 -7.85 13.65
CA LEU A 326 -4.51 -7.49 14.48
C LEU A 326 -4.08 -6.70 15.73
N ASP A 327 -5.01 -5.96 16.30
CA ASP A 327 -4.91 -5.36 17.64
C ASP A 327 -3.61 -4.54 17.85
N GLU A 328 -3.39 -3.52 17.02
CA GLU A 328 -2.20 -2.64 17.04
C GLU A 328 -0.85 -3.36 16.78
N ALA A 329 -0.86 -4.57 16.23
CA ALA A 329 0.37 -5.23 15.80
C ALA A 329 1.05 -4.49 14.64
N GLU A 330 2.39 -4.55 14.59
CA GLU A 330 3.20 -3.76 13.65
C GLU A 330 4.15 -4.62 12.80
N LEU A 331 4.17 -4.38 11.49
CA LEU A 331 5.27 -4.77 10.61
C LEU A 331 6.19 -3.57 10.43
N GLY A 332 7.28 -3.55 11.19
CA GLY A 332 8.21 -2.43 11.32
C GLY A 332 8.08 -1.70 12.66
N TYR A 333 8.85 -0.62 12.83
CA TYR A 333 8.83 0.17 14.06
C TYR A 333 9.36 1.60 13.84
N ALA A 334 8.58 2.61 14.21
CA ALA A 334 8.83 4.02 13.89
C ALA A 334 10.11 4.59 14.53
N PHE A 335 10.53 4.04 15.66
CA PHE A 335 11.68 4.52 16.43
C PHE A 335 12.92 3.62 16.26
N SER A 336 12.93 2.80 15.22
CA SER A 336 13.98 1.83 14.98
C SER A 336 15.09 2.37 14.07
N PRO A 337 16.38 2.30 14.46
CA PRO A 337 17.46 2.48 13.50
C PRO A 337 17.59 1.28 12.54
N SER A 338 17.11 0.08 12.92
CA SER A 338 17.02 -1.07 12.02
C SER A 338 15.60 -1.20 11.44
N ILE A 339 15.48 -0.97 10.15
CA ILE A 339 14.22 -1.12 9.43
C ILE A 339 14.06 -2.53 8.85
N ASN A 340 12.83 -2.89 8.50
CA ASN A 340 12.62 -4.04 7.64
C ASN A 340 13.08 -3.68 6.22
N SER A 341 14.00 -4.45 5.67
CA SER A 341 14.66 -4.11 4.43
C SER A 341 14.79 -5.31 3.49
N ALA A 342 14.42 -5.09 2.23
CA ALA A 342 14.55 -6.04 1.14
C ALA A 342 15.46 -5.47 0.04
N GLY A 343 16.35 -6.29 -0.50
CA GLY A 343 17.18 -5.90 -1.64
C GLY A 343 16.38 -5.64 -2.91
N THR A 344 15.24 -6.32 -3.07
CA THR A 344 14.36 -6.19 -4.24
C THR A 344 12.98 -5.68 -3.84
N ASN A 345 12.10 -6.54 -3.33
CA ASN A 345 10.67 -6.26 -3.22
C ASN A 345 10.11 -6.51 -1.81
N GLY A 346 9.14 -5.72 -1.39
CA GLY A 346 8.41 -5.94 -0.14
C GLY A 346 9.28 -5.74 1.09
N GLY A 347 9.53 -4.48 1.47
CA GLY A 347 10.40 -4.16 2.61
C GLY A 347 9.85 -4.75 3.90
N CYS A 348 8.59 -4.46 4.24
CA CYS A 348 7.92 -5.12 5.37
C CYS A 348 7.25 -6.44 4.98
N LEU A 349 6.60 -6.50 3.83
CA LEU A 349 5.84 -7.67 3.41
C LEU A 349 5.90 -7.87 1.89
N TRP A 350 6.21 -9.09 1.48
CA TRP A 350 6.02 -9.57 0.12
C TRP A 350 4.96 -10.67 0.13
N MET A 351 3.99 -10.63 -0.80
CA MET A 351 2.95 -11.65 -0.92
C MET A 351 2.67 -12.08 -2.36
N GLY A 352 2.56 -13.40 -2.56
CA GLY A 352 2.19 -14.03 -3.82
C GLY A 352 1.19 -15.18 -3.63
N ASN A 353 0.12 -15.22 -4.42
CA ASN A 353 -0.99 -16.19 -4.26
C ASN A 353 -1.46 -16.29 -2.80
N SER A 354 -1.63 -15.15 -2.14
CA SER A 354 -1.82 -15.09 -0.69
C SER A 354 -2.89 -14.07 -0.29
N GLU A 355 -3.34 -14.18 0.96
CA GLU A 355 -4.33 -13.27 1.55
C GLU A 355 -3.73 -12.54 2.75
N PHE A 356 -4.03 -11.25 2.85
CA PHE A 356 -3.66 -10.42 3.99
C PHE A 356 -4.84 -9.63 4.54
N THR A 357 -4.99 -9.65 5.86
CA THR A 357 -5.96 -8.80 6.56
C THR A 357 -5.27 -8.03 7.68
N ALA A 358 -5.42 -6.72 7.68
CA ALA A 358 -4.99 -5.86 8.78
C ALA A 358 -6.18 -5.18 9.44
N SER A 359 -6.25 -5.19 10.77
CA SER A 359 -7.34 -4.51 11.48
C SER A 359 -6.96 -4.02 12.88
N GLY A 360 -7.80 -3.17 13.46
CA GLY A 360 -7.69 -2.79 14.87
C GLY A 360 -6.46 -1.92 15.16
N GLY A 361 -6.16 -0.97 14.27
CA GLY A 361 -5.02 -0.06 14.41
C GLY A 361 -3.68 -0.64 13.97
N ALA A 362 -3.68 -1.83 13.35
CA ALA A 362 -2.49 -2.47 12.82
C ALA A 362 -1.71 -1.60 11.80
N LYS A 363 -0.39 -1.78 11.74
CA LYS A 363 0.49 -0.90 10.96
C LYS A 363 1.54 -1.64 10.14
N VAL A 364 1.78 -1.17 8.93
CA VAL A 364 2.94 -1.51 8.09
C VAL A 364 3.78 -0.26 7.91
N LEU A 365 4.95 -0.21 8.57
CA LEU A 365 5.69 1.04 8.65
C LEU A 365 7.20 0.89 8.53
N MET A 366 7.83 1.98 8.09
CA MET A 366 9.29 2.10 8.03
C MET A 366 9.97 0.94 7.28
N GLY A 367 9.32 0.40 6.25
CA GLY A 367 9.89 -0.60 5.37
C GLY A 367 10.72 0.04 4.24
N HIS A 368 11.77 -0.66 3.81
CA HIS A 368 12.54 -0.27 2.64
C HIS A 368 12.70 -1.42 1.65
N ALA A 369 12.42 -1.17 0.37
CA ALA A 369 12.70 -2.09 -0.72
C ALA A 369 13.59 -1.41 -1.76
N GLY A 370 14.62 -2.11 -2.26
CA GLY A 370 15.48 -1.54 -3.30
C GLY A 370 14.73 -1.24 -4.61
N ILE A 371 13.71 -2.03 -4.94
CA ILE A 371 12.96 -1.93 -6.19
C ILE A 371 11.51 -1.55 -5.95
N ALA A 372 10.72 -2.39 -5.29
CA ALA A 372 9.27 -2.19 -5.25
C ALA A 372 8.61 -2.54 -3.93
N GLY A 373 7.60 -1.75 -3.54
CA GLY A 373 6.76 -2.04 -2.37
C GLY A 373 7.53 -1.89 -1.07
N GLY A 374 7.85 -0.65 -0.68
CA GLY A 374 8.63 -0.39 0.53
C GLY A 374 7.95 -0.95 1.77
N GLY A 375 6.64 -0.73 1.89
CA GLY A 375 5.81 -1.41 2.87
C GLY A 375 5.43 -2.80 2.37
N MET A 376 4.71 -2.84 1.24
CA MET A 376 4.11 -4.07 0.72
C MET A 376 4.34 -4.26 -0.78
N TYR A 377 4.66 -5.48 -1.18
CA TYR A 377 4.60 -5.94 -2.57
C TYR A 377 3.50 -7.00 -2.70
N ILE A 378 2.53 -6.77 -3.58
CA ILE A 378 1.33 -7.59 -3.77
C ILE A 378 1.30 -8.10 -5.21
N THR A 379 1.30 -9.42 -5.40
CA THR A 379 1.15 -10.06 -6.71
C THR A 379 0.17 -11.22 -6.65
N ASP A 380 -0.79 -11.31 -7.57
CA ASP A 380 -1.84 -12.36 -7.57
C ASP A 380 -2.42 -12.60 -6.16
N SER A 381 -2.64 -11.52 -5.41
CA SER A 381 -2.92 -11.56 -3.96
C SER A 381 -3.91 -10.47 -3.57
N THR A 382 -4.61 -10.67 -2.46
CA THR A 382 -5.57 -9.70 -1.93
C THR A 382 -5.16 -9.21 -0.54
N ALA A 383 -5.20 -7.90 -0.35
CA ALA A 383 -4.94 -7.23 0.93
C ALA A 383 -6.14 -6.36 1.35
N THR A 384 -6.71 -6.65 2.51
CA THR A 384 -7.86 -5.90 3.05
C THR A 384 -7.51 -5.27 4.39
N PHE A 385 -7.83 -3.99 4.54
CA PHE A 385 -7.57 -3.21 5.74
C PHE A 385 -8.88 -2.72 6.36
N ILE A 386 -8.94 -2.77 7.69
CA ILE A 386 -10.07 -2.28 8.47
C ILE A 386 -9.51 -1.44 9.62
N ASN A 387 -9.45 -0.12 9.45
CA ASN A 387 -8.79 0.78 10.40
C ASN A 387 -7.31 0.39 10.63
N ALA A 388 -6.51 0.43 9.57
CA ALA A 388 -5.10 0.07 9.60
C ALA A 388 -4.27 0.91 8.59
N PHE A 389 -2.96 0.99 8.82
CA PHE A 389 -2.09 2.04 8.26
C PHE A 389 -0.88 1.49 7.52
N ILE A 390 -0.47 2.17 6.44
CA ILE A 390 0.78 1.96 5.72
C ILE A 390 1.57 3.28 5.72
N GLU A 391 2.60 3.38 6.56
CA GLU A 391 3.22 4.68 6.89
C GLU A 391 4.76 4.73 6.80
N GLY A 392 5.29 5.78 6.18
CA GLY A 392 6.72 6.09 6.22
C GLY A 392 7.63 5.06 5.53
N ASN A 393 7.11 4.34 4.55
CA ASN A 393 7.85 3.33 3.81
C ASN A 393 8.54 3.93 2.57
N SER A 394 9.56 3.24 2.05
CA SER A 394 10.34 3.72 0.90
C SER A 394 10.72 2.64 -0.11
N ALA A 395 10.65 2.96 -1.41
CA ALA A 395 11.12 2.10 -2.50
C ALA A 395 11.44 2.89 -3.77
N SER A 396 11.91 2.23 -4.83
CA SER A 396 11.99 2.88 -6.15
C SER A 396 10.57 3.03 -6.76
N ASN A 397 9.73 2.01 -6.66
CA ASN A 397 8.34 2.01 -7.12
C ASN A 397 7.39 1.61 -5.99
N GLY A 398 6.37 2.42 -5.70
CA GLY A 398 5.40 2.05 -4.67
C GLY A 398 6.01 2.14 -3.28
N GLY A 399 6.21 3.36 -2.77
CA GLY A 399 6.87 3.58 -1.48
C GLY A 399 6.13 2.87 -0.36
N GLY A 400 4.80 3.04 -0.31
CA GLY A 400 3.92 2.26 0.54
C GLY A 400 3.65 0.88 -0.05
N VAL A 401 3.04 0.86 -1.24
CA VAL A 401 2.52 -0.36 -1.87
C VAL A 401 2.91 -0.44 -3.34
N TYR A 402 3.36 -1.61 -3.76
CA TYR A 402 3.42 -1.99 -5.16
C TYR A 402 2.44 -3.16 -5.38
N CYS A 403 1.57 -3.02 -6.37
CA CYS A 403 0.57 -4.03 -6.73
C CYS A 403 0.66 -4.34 -8.23
N ASP A 404 0.85 -5.62 -8.55
CA ASP A 404 0.79 -6.12 -9.92
C ASP A 404 0.07 -7.48 -10.04
N MET A 405 -0.14 -7.91 -11.29
CA MET A 405 -0.80 -9.19 -11.64
C MET A 405 -2.12 -9.35 -10.87
N GLU A 406 -3.08 -8.47 -11.17
CA GLU A 406 -4.43 -8.46 -10.57
C GLU A 406 -4.46 -8.34 -9.04
N GLY A 407 -3.39 -7.83 -8.43
CA GLY A 407 -3.34 -7.55 -7.00
C GLY A 407 -4.42 -6.57 -6.55
N MET A 408 -5.03 -6.83 -5.40
CA MET A 408 -6.10 -6.00 -4.86
C MET A 408 -5.73 -5.44 -3.48
N ILE A 409 -5.99 -4.15 -3.28
CA ILE A 409 -5.88 -3.51 -1.97
C ILE A 409 -7.10 -2.64 -1.66
N SER A 410 -7.62 -2.75 -0.44
CA SER A 410 -8.75 -1.91 -0.01
C SER A 410 -8.75 -1.49 1.46
N GLY A 411 -9.41 -0.37 1.76
CA GLY A 411 -9.76 0.05 3.12
C GLY A 411 -8.61 0.62 3.96
N CYS A 412 -7.49 1.03 3.34
CA CYS A 412 -6.27 1.40 4.05
C CYS A 412 -5.99 2.91 4.06
N MET A 413 -5.27 3.36 5.08
CA MET A 413 -4.65 4.70 5.11
C MET A 413 -3.18 4.58 4.73
N ILE A 414 -2.78 5.24 3.65
CA ILE A 414 -1.42 5.21 3.08
C ILE A 414 -0.83 6.61 3.18
N SER A 415 0.17 6.79 4.04
CA SER A 415 0.71 8.13 4.30
C SER A 415 2.21 8.22 4.52
N SER A 416 2.77 9.38 4.17
CA SER A 416 4.18 9.71 4.41
C SER A 416 5.17 8.74 3.74
N ASN A 417 4.73 8.01 2.71
CA ASN A 417 5.59 7.10 1.98
C ASN A 417 6.34 7.83 0.86
N SER A 418 7.51 7.31 0.47
CA SER A 418 8.39 7.95 -0.50
C SER A 418 8.88 7.00 -1.58
N ALA A 419 8.85 7.42 -2.85
CA ALA A 419 9.40 6.63 -3.96
C ALA A 419 9.96 7.46 -5.11
N ILE A 420 10.49 6.81 -6.15
CA ILE A 420 10.74 7.48 -7.44
C ILE A 420 9.41 7.61 -8.19
N HIS A 421 8.66 6.52 -8.28
CA HIS A 421 7.31 6.50 -8.84
C HIS A 421 6.31 5.90 -7.86
N GLY A 422 5.13 6.48 -7.74
CA GLY A 422 4.09 5.96 -6.85
C GLY A 422 4.49 6.10 -5.39
N GLY A 423 4.56 7.33 -4.87
CA GLY A 423 5.01 7.59 -3.49
C GLY A 423 4.21 6.77 -2.48
N GLY A 424 2.88 6.83 -2.58
CA GLY A 424 1.98 5.94 -1.86
C GLY A 424 1.88 4.57 -2.53
N ILE A 425 1.39 4.54 -3.77
CA ILE A 425 1.04 3.32 -4.49
C ILE A 425 1.62 3.30 -5.90
N TYR A 426 2.09 2.12 -6.33
CA TYR A 426 2.30 1.81 -7.73
C TYR A 426 1.38 0.66 -8.14
N CYS A 427 0.34 0.96 -8.92
CA CYS A 427 -0.73 0.05 -9.32
C CYS A 427 -0.60 -0.30 -10.81
N TYR A 428 -0.37 -1.58 -11.12
CA TYR A 428 0.03 -2.01 -12.45
C TYR A 428 -0.57 -3.36 -12.87
N LYS A 429 -0.63 -3.63 -14.19
CA LYS A 429 -1.10 -4.89 -14.79
C LYS A 429 -2.47 -5.36 -14.26
N GLY A 430 -3.51 -4.57 -14.46
CA GLY A 430 -4.88 -4.93 -14.11
C GLY A 430 -5.18 -4.94 -12.61
N SER A 431 -4.30 -4.40 -11.77
CA SER A 431 -4.49 -4.33 -10.32
C SER A 431 -5.57 -3.30 -9.96
N SER A 432 -6.13 -3.42 -8.75
CA SER A 432 -7.17 -2.49 -8.27
C SER A 432 -6.92 -2.01 -6.84
N VAL A 433 -7.23 -0.73 -6.64
CA VAL A 433 -7.17 -0.05 -5.34
C VAL A 433 -8.55 0.55 -5.08
N SER A 434 -9.12 0.29 -3.90
CA SER A 434 -10.46 0.80 -3.56
C SER A 434 -10.59 1.25 -2.11
N ASP A 435 -11.43 2.25 -1.87
CA ASP A 435 -11.81 2.66 -0.50
C ASP A 435 -10.60 3.06 0.37
N CYS A 436 -9.58 3.69 -0.23
CA CYS A 436 -8.33 4.05 0.43
C CYS A 436 -8.19 5.56 0.64
N SER A 437 -7.49 5.96 1.72
CA SER A 437 -7.02 7.33 1.93
C SER A 437 -5.52 7.40 1.66
N ILE A 438 -5.12 8.11 0.61
CA ILE A 438 -3.74 8.21 0.12
C ILE A 438 -3.26 9.65 0.32
N SER A 439 -2.46 9.91 1.35
CA SER A 439 -2.14 11.29 1.74
C SER A 439 -0.72 11.56 2.20
N GLY A 440 -0.18 12.72 1.85
CA GLY A 440 1.14 13.14 2.33
C GLY A 440 2.29 12.28 1.79
N ASN A 441 2.08 11.58 0.68
CA ASN A 441 3.11 10.76 0.05
C ASN A 441 3.91 11.58 -0.95
N HIS A 442 5.16 11.14 -1.19
CA HIS A 442 6.11 11.86 -2.02
C HIS A 442 6.69 10.95 -3.10
N ALA A 443 6.75 11.44 -4.33
CA ALA A 443 7.51 10.81 -5.39
C ALA A 443 8.56 11.78 -5.97
N ASN A 444 9.71 11.27 -6.39
CA ASN A 444 10.68 12.13 -7.09
C ASN A 444 10.18 12.48 -8.50
N ASP A 445 9.63 11.51 -9.21
CA ASP A 445 9.37 11.64 -10.64
C ASP A 445 7.89 11.55 -10.97
N SER A 446 7.11 10.59 -10.47
CA SER A 446 5.69 10.53 -10.88
C SER A 446 4.76 9.89 -9.86
N GLY A 447 3.53 10.40 -9.78
CA GLY A 447 2.47 9.81 -8.97
C GLY A 447 2.78 9.92 -7.48
N GLY A 448 2.77 11.14 -6.94
CA GLY A 448 3.08 11.36 -5.53
C GLY A 448 2.18 10.51 -4.62
N GLY A 449 0.87 10.51 -4.89
CA GLY A 449 -0.07 9.59 -4.27
C GLY A 449 -0.03 8.22 -4.93
N SER A 450 -0.29 8.18 -6.24
CA SER A 450 -0.35 6.91 -6.98
C SER A 450 0.19 7.01 -8.41
N TYR A 451 0.86 5.94 -8.83
CA TYR A 451 1.09 5.62 -10.24
C TYR A 451 0.08 4.54 -10.67
N CYS A 452 -0.64 4.74 -11.76
CA CYS A 452 -1.68 3.82 -12.23
C CYS A 452 -1.51 3.53 -13.73
N GLY A 453 -1.29 2.26 -14.10
CA GLY A 453 -1.23 1.93 -15.52
C GLY A 453 -1.44 0.47 -15.88
N ARG A 454 -1.40 0.19 -17.19
CA ARG A 454 -1.68 -1.13 -17.79
C ARG A 454 -3.02 -1.71 -17.35
N GLY A 455 -4.09 -0.97 -17.59
CA GLY A 455 -5.46 -1.41 -17.29
C GLY A 455 -5.82 -1.45 -15.80
N SER A 456 -4.96 -0.91 -14.92
CA SER A 456 -5.23 -0.87 -13.48
C SER A 456 -6.22 0.25 -13.11
N SER A 457 -6.79 0.18 -11.91
CA SER A 457 -7.80 1.15 -11.45
C SER A 457 -7.62 1.61 -10.01
N LEU A 458 -7.99 2.86 -9.75
CA LEU A 458 -8.31 3.36 -8.40
C LEU A 458 -9.77 3.80 -8.36
N SER A 459 -10.47 3.44 -7.28
CA SER A 459 -11.88 3.78 -7.10
C SER A 459 -12.23 4.13 -5.65
N ASN A 460 -13.21 5.01 -5.43
CA ASN A 460 -13.67 5.38 -4.09
C ASN A 460 -12.53 5.85 -3.15
N CYS A 461 -11.48 6.45 -3.70
CA CYS A 461 -10.30 6.86 -2.94
C CYS A 461 -10.32 8.36 -2.63
N THR A 462 -9.75 8.73 -1.49
CA THR A 462 -9.36 10.10 -1.19
C THR A 462 -7.85 10.25 -1.38
N ILE A 463 -7.42 11.15 -2.27
CA ILE A 463 -6.02 11.33 -2.67
C ILE A 463 -5.62 12.78 -2.40
N SER A 464 -4.90 13.03 -1.31
CA SER A 464 -4.68 14.40 -0.86
C SER A 464 -3.32 14.75 -0.29
N GLY A 465 -2.82 15.95 -0.59
CA GLY A 465 -1.57 16.43 0.01
C GLY A 465 -0.33 15.66 -0.46
N ASN A 466 -0.40 15.00 -1.61
CA ASN A 466 0.72 14.26 -2.18
C ASN A 466 1.53 15.16 -3.11
N SER A 467 2.82 14.87 -3.25
CA SER A 467 3.73 15.74 -3.99
C SER A 467 4.69 14.98 -4.90
N VAL A 468 5.04 15.62 -6.01
CA VAL A 468 6.13 15.20 -6.90
C VAL A 468 7.20 16.28 -6.95
N LYS A 469 8.47 15.89 -6.88
CA LYS A 469 9.58 16.85 -6.90
C LYS A 469 9.86 17.45 -8.29
N TRP A 470 9.85 16.62 -9.33
CA TRP A 470 10.42 17.01 -10.62
C TRP A 470 9.45 16.94 -11.80
N TRP A 471 8.56 15.94 -11.88
CA TRP A 471 7.70 15.74 -13.06
C TRP A 471 6.20 15.68 -12.68
N ASN A 472 5.54 14.53 -12.83
CA ASN A 472 4.13 14.50 -13.23
C ASN A 472 3.21 13.85 -12.18
N GLY A 473 1.98 14.34 -12.07
CA GLY A 473 0.92 13.67 -11.31
C GLY A 473 1.12 13.76 -9.80
N GLY A 474 0.87 14.93 -9.20
CA GLY A 474 1.04 15.14 -7.77
C GLY A 474 0.21 14.15 -6.96
N GLY A 475 -1.09 14.08 -7.29
CA GLY A 475 -1.99 13.05 -6.79
C GLY A 475 -1.80 11.74 -7.53
N VAL A 476 -2.09 11.73 -8.82
CA VAL A 476 -2.11 10.52 -9.65
C VAL A 476 -1.41 10.72 -10.99
N TYR A 477 -0.59 9.75 -11.38
CA TYR A 477 -0.07 9.62 -12.73
C TYR A 477 -0.68 8.41 -13.43
N ILE A 478 -1.31 8.62 -14.60
CA ILE A 478 -2.04 7.62 -15.37
C ILE A 478 -1.33 7.37 -16.71
N ILE A 479 -1.13 6.09 -17.06
CA ILE A 479 -0.56 5.65 -18.34
C ILE A 479 -1.16 4.32 -18.79
N ASP A 480 -1.01 3.95 -20.06
CA ASP A 480 -1.33 2.60 -20.57
C ASP A 480 -2.74 2.11 -20.20
N ASN A 481 -3.78 2.93 -20.43
CA ASN A 481 -5.19 2.63 -20.08
C ASN A 481 -5.47 2.47 -18.58
N GLY A 482 -4.71 3.11 -17.70
CA GLY A 482 -5.11 3.23 -16.28
C GLY A 482 -6.41 4.04 -16.14
N SER A 483 -7.18 3.75 -15.08
CA SER A 483 -8.46 4.40 -14.83
C SER A 483 -8.61 4.86 -13.39
N ILE A 484 -9.22 6.03 -13.19
CA ILE A 484 -9.56 6.58 -11.87
C ILE A 484 -11.02 6.97 -11.89
N PHE A 485 -11.80 6.52 -10.91
CA PHE A 485 -13.20 6.89 -10.85
C PHE A 485 -13.75 7.00 -9.44
N ASP A 486 -14.81 7.80 -9.26
CA ASP A 486 -15.47 7.98 -7.96
C ASP A 486 -14.48 8.41 -6.84
N CYS A 487 -13.46 9.20 -7.19
CA CYS A 487 -12.39 9.63 -6.28
C CYS A 487 -12.47 11.13 -5.92
N ALA A 488 -11.97 11.48 -4.74
CA ALA A 488 -11.70 12.86 -4.33
C ALA A 488 -10.19 13.14 -4.37
N ILE A 489 -9.75 14.12 -5.16
CA ILE A 489 -8.34 14.40 -5.43
C ILE A 489 -8.05 15.87 -5.11
N SER A 490 -7.33 16.14 -4.02
CA SER A 490 -7.18 17.52 -3.54
C SER A 490 -5.84 17.90 -2.93
N SER A 491 -5.45 19.16 -3.05
CA SER A 491 -4.24 19.70 -2.40
C SER A 491 -2.96 18.96 -2.78
N ASN A 492 -2.91 18.35 -3.95
CA ASN A 492 -1.71 17.68 -4.45
C ASN A 492 -0.88 18.66 -5.31
N SER A 493 0.43 18.42 -5.38
CA SER A 493 1.36 19.29 -6.11
C SER A 493 2.35 18.54 -7.00
N SER A 494 2.60 19.07 -8.19
CA SER A 494 3.59 18.55 -9.14
C SER A 494 4.06 19.63 -10.12
N PHE A 495 4.91 19.27 -11.08
CA PHE A 495 5.21 20.13 -12.22
C PHE A 495 4.07 20.09 -13.24
N ASP A 496 3.62 18.89 -13.65
CA ASP A 496 2.47 18.72 -14.55
C ASP A 496 1.38 17.87 -13.89
N GLY A 497 0.12 18.28 -14.03
CA GLY A 497 -1.04 17.56 -13.50
C GLY A 497 -1.04 17.48 -11.97
N GLY A 498 -1.36 18.60 -11.31
CA GLY A 498 -1.26 18.71 -9.84
C GLY A 498 -2.10 17.64 -9.15
N GLY A 499 -3.36 17.53 -9.57
CA GLY A 499 -4.23 16.43 -9.18
C GLY A 499 -3.91 15.16 -9.97
N VAL A 500 -4.05 15.23 -11.30
CA VAL A 500 -3.90 14.08 -12.20
C VAL A 500 -3.09 14.45 -13.44
N CYS A 501 -2.15 13.59 -13.81
CA CYS A 501 -1.51 13.61 -15.13
C CYS A 501 -1.87 12.35 -15.90
N ILE A 502 -2.32 12.49 -17.15
CA ILE A 502 -2.71 11.42 -18.06
C ILE A 502 -1.80 11.44 -19.27
N ILE A 503 -1.15 10.31 -19.57
CA ILE A 503 -0.36 10.13 -20.79
C ILE A 503 -1.03 9.07 -21.67
N GLY A 504 -1.44 9.47 -22.87
CA GLY A 504 -2.13 8.58 -23.81
C GLY A 504 -3.58 8.30 -23.40
N SER A 505 -3.99 7.04 -23.29
CA SER A 505 -5.40 6.62 -23.24
C SER A 505 -6.00 6.41 -21.83
N GLY A 506 -5.53 7.15 -20.82
CA GLY A 506 -6.07 7.05 -19.46
C GLY A 506 -7.46 7.66 -19.29
N VAL A 507 -8.20 7.21 -18.28
CA VAL A 507 -9.57 7.66 -18.00
C VAL A 507 -9.70 8.19 -16.57
N VAL A 508 -10.35 9.34 -16.43
CA VAL A 508 -10.78 9.92 -15.16
C VAL A 508 -12.28 10.18 -15.26
N SER A 509 -13.07 9.60 -14.36
CA SER A 509 -14.53 9.77 -14.40
C SER A 509 -15.18 9.92 -13.03
N ARG A 510 -16.22 10.74 -12.90
CA ARG A 510 -16.97 10.89 -11.63
C ARG A 510 -16.10 11.28 -10.45
N CYS A 511 -15.08 12.10 -10.69
CA CYS A 511 -14.14 12.55 -9.66
C CYS A 511 -14.40 14.00 -9.24
N THR A 512 -14.06 14.31 -7.99
CA THR A 512 -13.90 15.70 -7.52
C THR A 512 -12.42 16.03 -7.47
N ILE A 513 -11.98 17.03 -8.21
CA ILE A 513 -10.56 17.42 -8.37
C ILE A 513 -10.41 18.88 -7.96
N SER A 514 -9.86 19.14 -6.78
CA SER A 514 -9.90 20.49 -6.22
C SER A 514 -8.68 20.95 -5.44
N GLY A 515 -8.32 22.23 -5.58
CA GLY A 515 -7.24 22.83 -4.77
C GLY A 515 -5.87 22.24 -5.07
N ASN A 516 -5.66 21.67 -6.26
CA ASN A 516 -4.38 21.12 -6.68
C ASN A 516 -3.53 22.19 -7.40
N ASN A 517 -2.23 21.94 -7.45
CA ASN A 517 -1.23 22.90 -7.89
C ASN A 517 -0.24 22.25 -8.86
N ALA A 518 -0.07 22.84 -10.04
CA ALA A 518 0.96 22.45 -11.00
C ALA A 518 1.23 23.56 -12.01
N ARG A 519 2.40 23.54 -12.65
CA ARG A 519 2.78 24.47 -13.72
C ARG A 519 1.92 24.30 -14.96
N TYR A 520 1.51 23.08 -15.28
CA TYR A 520 0.63 22.77 -16.40
C TYR A 520 -0.48 21.83 -15.94
N GLY A 521 -1.74 22.19 -16.17
CA GLY A 521 -2.87 21.38 -15.72
C GLY A 521 -2.97 21.33 -14.19
N GLY A 522 -3.35 22.44 -13.56
CA GLY A 522 -3.40 22.53 -12.09
C GLY A 522 -4.23 21.39 -11.48
N GLY A 523 -5.42 21.15 -12.02
CA GLY A 523 -6.24 19.99 -11.73
C GLY A 523 -5.80 18.75 -12.52
N VAL A 524 -5.93 18.81 -13.85
CA VAL A 524 -5.65 17.69 -14.76
C VAL A 524 -4.78 18.11 -15.94
N TYR A 525 -3.76 17.31 -16.24
CA TYR A 525 -2.98 17.41 -17.48
C TYR A 525 -3.20 16.16 -18.34
N CYS A 526 -3.62 16.37 -19.59
CA CYS A 526 -3.86 15.33 -20.59
C CYS A 526 -2.83 15.51 -21.72
N TYR A 527 -1.94 14.54 -21.90
CA TYR A 527 -0.88 14.58 -22.90
C TYR A 527 -1.04 13.44 -23.92
N TYR A 528 -1.14 13.79 -25.20
CA TYR A 528 -1.41 12.87 -26.31
C TYR A 528 -2.71 12.04 -26.13
N GLY A 529 -3.74 12.65 -25.57
CA GLY A 529 -5.06 12.04 -25.39
C GLY A 529 -5.54 12.02 -23.93
N GLY A 530 -6.42 11.05 -23.63
CA GLY A 530 -7.00 10.84 -22.31
C GLY A 530 -8.44 11.32 -22.25
N SER A 531 -9.20 10.81 -21.29
CA SER A 531 -10.60 11.17 -21.09
C SER A 531 -10.84 11.62 -19.66
N VAL A 532 -11.51 12.77 -19.53
CA VAL A 532 -11.98 13.34 -18.26
C VAL A 532 -13.48 13.54 -18.39
N SER A 533 -14.27 12.85 -17.57
CA SER A 533 -15.72 12.81 -17.72
C SER A 533 -16.50 12.87 -16.42
N ASP A 534 -17.66 13.51 -16.43
CA ASP A 534 -18.55 13.55 -15.26
C ASP A 534 -17.85 14.07 -13.98
N CYS A 535 -16.86 14.95 -14.14
CA CYS A 535 -16.01 15.44 -13.04
C CYS A 535 -16.40 16.84 -12.58
N SER A 536 -16.15 17.13 -11.31
CA SER A 536 -16.12 18.49 -10.76
C SER A 536 -14.67 18.92 -10.54
N ILE A 537 -14.22 19.96 -11.24
CA ILE A 537 -12.83 20.43 -11.26
C ILE A 537 -12.78 21.88 -10.80
N SER A 538 -12.29 22.14 -9.59
CA SER A 538 -12.38 23.49 -9.03
C SER A 538 -11.26 23.96 -8.12
N GLY A 539 -11.01 25.28 -8.12
CA GLY A 539 -10.04 25.89 -7.19
C GLY A 539 -8.60 25.45 -7.44
N ASN A 540 -8.25 24.94 -8.62
CA ASN A 540 -6.89 24.52 -8.95
C ASN A 540 -6.07 25.72 -9.48
N SER A 541 -4.77 25.79 -9.16
CA SER A 541 -3.98 27.03 -9.30
C SER A 541 -2.49 26.83 -9.66
N GLU A 542 -1.79 27.96 -9.79
CA GLU A 542 -0.35 28.11 -10.12
C GLU A 542 0.10 27.51 -11.46
N SER A 543 -0.87 27.26 -12.35
CA SER A 543 -0.55 26.88 -13.71
C SER A 543 -0.13 28.07 -14.55
N ILE A 544 0.94 27.91 -15.33
CA ILE A 544 1.16 28.76 -16.50
C ILE A 544 -0.06 28.61 -17.41
N SER A 545 -0.49 27.38 -17.69
CA SER A 545 -1.68 27.14 -18.51
C SER A 545 -2.53 25.95 -18.04
N GLY A 546 -3.85 26.09 -18.23
CA GLY A 546 -4.86 25.11 -17.85
C GLY A 546 -5.00 24.98 -16.34
N GLY A 547 -5.61 25.98 -15.71
CA GLY A 547 -5.80 25.98 -14.26
C GLY A 547 -6.59 24.74 -13.81
N GLY A 548 -7.73 24.49 -14.48
CA GLY A 548 -8.51 23.28 -14.30
C GLY A 548 -7.93 22.10 -15.08
N VAL A 549 -7.99 22.19 -16.41
CA VAL A 549 -7.56 21.11 -17.32
C VAL A 549 -6.65 21.67 -18.42
N TYR A 550 -5.58 20.94 -18.75
CA TYR A 550 -4.77 21.20 -19.93
C TYR A 550 -4.73 19.96 -20.83
N CYS A 551 -5.35 20.07 -22.00
CA CYS A 551 -5.27 19.12 -23.12
C CYS A 551 -4.15 19.53 -24.08
N ASN A 552 -3.11 18.70 -24.19
CA ASN A 552 -1.95 18.95 -25.02
C ASN A 552 -1.77 17.80 -26.03
N HIS A 553 -1.85 18.11 -27.32
CA HIS A 553 -1.92 17.14 -28.43
C HIS A 553 -3.13 16.20 -28.31
N GLY A 554 -4.30 16.74 -27.95
CA GLY A 554 -5.55 15.99 -27.79
C GLY A 554 -6.03 15.86 -26.34
N GLY A 555 -7.07 15.05 -26.14
CA GLY A 555 -7.77 14.88 -24.86
C GLY A 555 -9.27 15.14 -25.00
N LEU A 556 -10.08 14.38 -24.26
CA LEU A 556 -11.54 14.47 -24.26
C LEU A 556 -12.01 14.90 -22.88
N VAL A 557 -12.66 16.06 -22.79
CA VAL A 557 -13.23 16.58 -21.54
C VAL A 557 -14.73 16.72 -21.76
N PHE A 558 -15.55 15.95 -21.04
CA PHE A 558 -16.99 16.00 -21.28
C PHE A 558 -17.85 15.81 -20.04
N ASN A 559 -19.04 16.40 -20.03
CA ASN A 559 -19.96 16.35 -18.89
C ASN A 559 -19.32 16.86 -17.58
N CYS A 560 -18.39 17.80 -17.67
CA CYS A 560 -17.66 18.30 -16.51
C CYS A 560 -18.17 19.67 -16.05
N MET A 561 -18.11 19.91 -14.74
CA MET A 561 -18.21 21.24 -14.15
C MET A 561 -16.80 21.73 -13.81
N ILE A 562 -16.38 22.84 -14.43
CA ILE A 562 -15.02 23.37 -14.32
C ILE A 562 -15.09 24.80 -13.82
N SER A 563 -14.74 25.04 -12.56
CA SER A 563 -14.98 26.34 -11.94
C SER A 563 -13.92 26.86 -10.99
N SER A 564 -13.78 28.17 -10.89
CA SER A 564 -12.88 28.80 -9.91
C SER A 564 -11.41 28.37 -10.05
N ASN A 565 -10.99 27.98 -11.24
CA ASN A 565 -9.60 27.63 -11.53
C ASN A 565 -8.83 28.85 -12.05
N ASN A 566 -7.52 28.87 -11.80
CA ASN A 566 -6.67 30.00 -12.14
C ASN A 566 -5.39 29.56 -12.88
N ALA A 567 -5.11 30.23 -14.00
CA ALA A 567 -3.86 30.13 -14.74
C ALA A 567 -3.24 31.51 -14.92
N SER A 568 -1.92 31.61 -15.03
CA SER A 568 -1.24 32.89 -15.25
C SER A 568 -1.15 33.28 -16.72
N LEU A 569 -1.23 32.35 -17.67
CA LEU A 569 -1.17 32.63 -19.11
C LEU A 569 -2.49 32.26 -19.78
N GLY A 570 -2.82 30.98 -19.86
CA GLY A 570 -3.86 30.52 -20.79
C GLY A 570 -4.83 29.51 -20.20
N GLY A 571 -6.13 29.68 -20.47
CA GLY A 571 -7.15 28.69 -20.15
C GLY A 571 -7.32 28.52 -18.64
N GLY A 572 -7.90 29.51 -17.97
CA GLY A 572 -8.16 29.41 -16.53
C GLY A 572 -8.92 28.14 -16.18
N GLY A 573 -9.98 27.84 -16.93
CA GLY A 573 -10.72 26.58 -16.85
C GLY A 573 -10.05 25.46 -17.65
N VAL A 574 -10.01 25.61 -18.99
CA VAL A 574 -9.44 24.61 -19.90
C VAL A 574 -8.48 25.24 -20.89
N TYR A 575 -7.32 24.61 -21.09
CA TYR A 575 -6.43 24.91 -22.20
C TYR A 575 -6.40 23.75 -23.19
N CYS A 576 -6.71 24.01 -24.46
CA CYS A 576 -6.58 23.08 -25.58
C CYS A 576 -5.42 23.55 -26.46
N HIS A 577 -4.36 22.76 -26.56
CA HIS A 577 -3.19 23.04 -27.39
C HIS A 577 -2.97 21.89 -28.38
N GLU A 578 -2.86 22.22 -29.67
CA GLU A 578 -2.70 21.23 -30.74
C GLU A 578 -3.82 20.17 -30.71
N GLY A 579 -5.06 20.66 -30.54
CA GLY A 579 -6.27 19.84 -30.45
C GLY A 579 -6.87 19.73 -29.04
N GLY A 580 -7.71 18.72 -28.85
CA GLY A 580 -8.53 18.54 -27.64
C GLY A 580 -10.01 18.84 -27.91
N SER A 581 -10.89 18.13 -27.21
CA SER A 581 -12.34 18.29 -27.36
C SER A 581 -12.99 18.48 -26.01
N VAL A 582 -13.78 19.55 -25.89
CA VAL A 582 -14.56 19.89 -24.70
C VAL A 582 -16.03 19.82 -25.07
N SER A 583 -16.82 18.97 -24.43
CA SER A 583 -18.23 18.84 -24.80
C SER A 583 -19.18 18.67 -23.63
N SER A 584 -20.36 19.29 -23.70
CA SER A 584 -21.37 19.18 -22.63
C SER A 584 -20.82 19.62 -21.26
N CYS A 585 -19.94 20.61 -21.24
CA CYS A 585 -19.31 21.12 -20.02
C CYS A 585 -19.92 22.46 -19.59
N THR A 586 -19.95 22.69 -18.27
CA THR A 586 -20.24 24.00 -17.67
C THR A 586 -18.96 24.60 -17.09
N ILE A 587 -18.59 25.79 -17.56
CA ILE A 587 -17.29 26.41 -17.26
C ILE A 587 -17.53 27.82 -16.71
N SER A 588 -17.17 28.03 -15.44
CA SER A 588 -17.52 29.25 -14.72
C SER A 588 -16.50 29.78 -13.73
N SER A 589 -16.45 31.10 -13.56
CA SER A 589 -15.62 31.76 -12.55
C SER A 589 -14.13 31.44 -12.63
N ASN A 590 -13.63 31.06 -13.81
CA ASN A 590 -12.21 30.78 -14.03
C ASN A 590 -11.45 32.04 -14.49
N SER A 591 -10.13 32.09 -14.30
CA SER A 591 -9.33 33.26 -14.63
C SER A 591 -7.97 32.95 -15.25
N SER A 592 -7.57 33.71 -16.28
CA SER A 592 -6.24 33.69 -16.92
C SER A 592 -5.94 34.95 -17.72
N ASP A 593 -4.75 35.13 -18.29
CA ASP A 593 -4.48 36.27 -19.19
C ASP A 593 -5.18 36.12 -20.55
N TYR A 594 -5.22 34.88 -21.07
CA TYR A 594 -5.87 34.50 -22.32
C TYR A 594 -6.92 33.42 -22.05
N GLY A 595 -8.19 33.68 -22.42
CA GLY A 595 -9.23 32.66 -22.34
C GLY A 595 -9.59 32.27 -20.90
N GLY A 596 -10.29 33.15 -20.18
CA GLY A 596 -10.57 32.96 -18.75
C GLY A 596 -11.26 31.63 -18.48
N GLY A 597 -12.26 31.30 -19.30
CA GLY A 597 -12.89 29.98 -19.33
C GLY A 597 -12.06 28.98 -20.12
N ILE A 598 -11.86 29.22 -21.42
CA ILE A 598 -11.15 28.33 -22.33
C ILE A 598 -10.13 29.09 -23.19
N TYR A 599 -8.95 28.50 -23.37
CA TYR A 599 -8.03 28.89 -24.44
C TYR A 599 -7.88 27.72 -25.43
N CYS A 600 -8.10 27.98 -26.72
CA CYS A 600 -7.74 27.07 -27.81
C CYS A 600 -6.53 27.66 -28.54
N ASP A 601 -5.44 26.93 -28.62
CA ASP A 601 -4.24 27.29 -29.39
C ASP A 601 -3.88 26.19 -30.36
N GLN A 602 -3.84 26.53 -31.65
CA GLN A 602 -3.56 25.58 -32.73
C GLN A 602 -4.58 24.43 -32.72
N ASP A 603 -5.84 24.75 -33.00
CA ASP A 603 -7.01 23.87 -32.93
C ASP A 603 -7.55 23.56 -31.52
N GLY A 604 -8.71 22.91 -31.49
CA GLY A 604 -9.54 22.67 -30.32
C GLY A 604 -11.02 22.67 -30.73
N SER A 605 -11.83 21.77 -30.16
CA SER A 605 -13.25 21.67 -30.50
C SER A 605 -14.11 21.77 -29.25
N LEU A 606 -15.11 22.64 -29.28
CA LEU A 606 -16.09 22.83 -28.23
C LEU A 606 -17.45 22.50 -28.79
N THR A 607 -18.23 21.70 -28.07
CA THR A 607 -19.59 21.35 -28.50
C THR A 607 -20.53 21.32 -27.33
N ASN A 608 -21.68 21.98 -27.45
CA ASN A 608 -22.73 21.88 -26.43
C ASN A 608 -22.30 22.39 -25.04
N CYS A 609 -21.42 23.40 -24.99
CA CYS A 609 -20.86 23.91 -23.73
C CYS A 609 -21.52 25.21 -23.27
N LEU A 610 -21.64 25.37 -21.95
CA LEU A 610 -21.99 26.62 -21.30
C LEU A 610 -20.73 27.26 -20.69
N ILE A 611 -20.31 28.40 -21.23
CA ILE A 611 -19.16 29.18 -20.76
C ILE A 611 -19.71 30.47 -20.17
N SER A 612 -19.91 30.48 -18.85
CA SER A 612 -20.61 31.59 -18.21
C SER A 612 -20.27 31.78 -16.74
N GLY A 613 -20.80 32.82 -16.11
CA GLY A 613 -20.68 32.97 -14.65
C GLY A 613 -19.30 33.49 -14.22
N MET A 614 -18.92 34.66 -14.75
CA MET A 614 -17.76 35.43 -14.32
C MET A 614 -16.40 34.80 -14.64
N ASN A 615 -16.25 34.12 -15.80
CA ASN A 615 -14.89 33.87 -16.28
C ASN A 615 -14.23 35.20 -16.66
N SER A 616 -12.95 35.36 -16.32
CA SER A 616 -12.24 36.63 -16.48
C SER A 616 -10.86 36.48 -17.10
N ALA A 617 -10.54 37.31 -18.07
CA ALA A 617 -9.20 37.39 -18.64
C ALA A 617 -8.76 38.78 -19.07
N ASP A 618 -7.52 38.93 -19.52
CA ASP A 618 -7.14 40.15 -20.25
C ASP A 618 -7.71 40.12 -21.67
N TYR A 619 -7.62 38.96 -22.31
CA TYR A 619 -8.09 38.72 -23.67
C TYR A 619 -8.99 37.50 -23.74
N GLY A 620 -10.23 37.67 -24.20
CA GLY A 620 -11.16 36.52 -24.32
C GLY A 620 -11.67 36.07 -22.95
N GLY A 621 -12.52 36.87 -22.30
CA GLY A 621 -13.00 36.58 -20.95
C GLY A 621 -13.60 35.18 -20.80
N GLY A 622 -14.47 34.81 -21.76
CA GLY A 622 -14.95 33.45 -21.91
C GLY A 622 -13.93 32.56 -22.64
N ILE A 623 -13.62 32.90 -23.89
CA ILE A 623 -12.84 32.07 -24.79
C ILE A 623 -11.79 32.89 -25.55
N TYR A 624 -10.59 32.35 -25.70
CA TYR A 624 -9.61 32.82 -26.66
C TYR A 624 -9.29 31.71 -27.67
N CYS A 625 -9.30 32.03 -28.95
CA CYS A 625 -8.95 31.12 -30.05
C CYS A 625 -7.72 31.68 -30.80
N SER A 626 -6.57 31.04 -30.59
CA SER A 626 -5.31 31.27 -31.29
C SER A 626 -5.14 30.25 -32.41
N SER A 627 -5.04 30.71 -33.65
CA SER A 627 -4.67 29.85 -34.79
C SER A 627 -5.59 28.63 -35.01
N GLY A 628 -6.90 28.80 -34.86
CA GLY A 628 -7.89 27.73 -35.01
C GLY A 628 -8.90 27.68 -33.86
N GLY A 629 -9.70 26.61 -33.82
CA GLY A 629 -10.78 26.43 -32.84
C GLY A 629 -12.15 26.30 -33.50
N ALA A 630 -12.96 25.36 -33.05
CA ALA A 630 -14.30 25.12 -33.58
C ALA A 630 -15.32 25.05 -32.44
N LEU A 631 -16.36 25.87 -32.50
CA LEU A 631 -17.40 25.98 -31.49
C LEU A 631 -18.75 25.67 -32.14
N TYR A 632 -19.45 24.70 -31.58
CA TYR A 632 -20.75 24.25 -32.07
C TYR A 632 -21.75 24.22 -30.93
N ASN A 633 -22.89 24.90 -31.09
CA ASN A 633 -23.98 24.82 -30.11
C ASN A 633 -23.54 25.21 -28.69
N CYS A 634 -22.80 26.30 -28.54
CA CYS A 634 -22.35 26.79 -27.24
C CYS A 634 -23.15 28.02 -26.78
N THR A 635 -23.13 28.30 -25.48
CA THR A 635 -23.59 29.58 -24.92
C THR A 635 -22.45 30.24 -24.16
N ILE A 636 -22.07 31.46 -24.57
CA ILE A 636 -20.98 32.25 -23.98
C ILE A 636 -21.57 33.54 -23.41
N ALA A 637 -21.73 33.61 -22.09
CA ALA A 637 -22.42 34.73 -21.47
C ALA A 637 -21.87 35.14 -20.11
N ASN A 638 -21.99 36.43 -19.78
CA ASN A 638 -21.56 36.97 -18.48
C ASN A 638 -20.09 36.66 -18.14
N ASN A 639 -19.21 36.83 -19.12
CA ASN A 639 -17.76 36.76 -18.95
C ASN A 639 -17.14 38.16 -19.12
N SER A 640 -15.96 38.38 -18.56
CA SER A 640 -15.29 39.69 -18.52
C SER A 640 -13.87 39.67 -19.08
N ALA A 641 -13.53 40.67 -19.89
CA ALA A 641 -12.17 40.92 -20.35
C ALA A 641 -11.66 42.30 -19.88
N SER A 642 -10.42 42.36 -19.38
CA SER A 642 -9.76 43.63 -19.01
C SER A 642 -9.31 44.41 -20.26
N ALA A 643 -9.12 43.76 -21.40
CA ALA A 643 -8.86 44.41 -22.69
C ALA A 643 -10.01 44.20 -23.67
N TYR A 644 -9.97 43.12 -24.46
CA TYR A 644 -10.87 42.91 -25.60
C TYR A 644 -11.64 41.58 -25.51
N GLY A 645 -12.82 41.55 -26.14
CA GLY A 645 -13.59 40.31 -26.36
C GLY A 645 -13.99 39.62 -25.07
N GLY A 646 -14.90 40.23 -24.31
CA GLY A 646 -15.42 39.66 -23.06
C GLY A 646 -15.96 38.24 -23.24
N GLY A 647 -16.65 37.97 -24.35
CA GLY A 647 -17.11 36.63 -24.71
C GLY A 647 -16.02 35.80 -25.37
N ILE A 648 -15.63 36.16 -26.60
CA ILE A 648 -14.65 35.41 -27.41
C ILE A 648 -13.65 36.31 -28.15
N ILE A 649 -12.42 35.84 -28.30
CA ILE A 649 -11.47 36.35 -29.30
C ILE A 649 -11.13 35.27 -30.32
N CYS A 650 -11.15 35.60 -31.61
CA CYS A 650 -10.60 34.79 -32.69
C CYS A 650 -9.41 35.53 -33.33
N SER A 651 -8.18 35.11 -33.03
CA SER A 651 -7.00 35.84 -33.48
C SER A 651 -6.59 35.46 -34.91
N ASN A 652 -6.60 34.17 -35.27
CA ASN A 652 -6.14 33.66 -36.56
C ASN A 652 -6.96 32.42 -36.98
N GLY A 653 -8.20 32.63 -37.41
CA GLY A 653 -9.15 31.54 -37.60
C GLY A 653 -10.04 31.32 -36.38
N GLY A 654 -11.02 30.43 -36.52
CA GLY A 654 -12.04 30.15 -35.53
C GLY A 654 -13.40 29.96 -36.19
N THR A 655 -14.02 28.80 -36.01
CA THR A 655 -15.36 28.51 -36.52
C THR A 655 -16.34 28.57 -35.36
N VAL A 656 -17.39 29.37 -35.49
CA VAL A 656 -18.42 29.55 -34.47
C VAL A 656 -19.77 29.35 -35.13
N VAL A 657 -20.46 28.28 -34.75
CA VAL A 657 -21.74 27.88 -35.35
C VAL A 657 -22.76 27.57 -34.27
N ASN A 658 -24.02 27.94 -34.50
CA ASN A 658 -25.13 27.70 -33.57
C ASN A 658 -24.84 28.19 -32.15
N THR A 659 -24.08 29.28 -32.01
CA THR A 659 -23.56 29.69 -30.69
C THR A 659 -24.13 31.04 -30.29
N ILE A 660 -24.56 31.14 -29.03
CA ILE A 660 -24.99 32.41 -28.43
C ILE A 660 -23.79 33.08 -27.76
N ILE A 661 -23.58 34.37 -28.01
CA ILE A 661 -22.54 35.19 -27.38
C ILE A 661 -23.16 36.50 -26.93
N TYR A 662 -23.50 36.62 -25.65
CA TYR A 662 -24.29 37.75 -25.15
C TYR A 662 -23.98 38.11 -23.69
N ASN A 663 -24.29 39.34 -23.29
CA ASN A 663 -24.09 39.83 -21.91
C ASN A 663 -22.65 39.71 -21.39
N ASN A 664 -21.64 39.75 -22.27
CA ASN A 664 -20.25 39.79 -21.85
C ASN A 664 -19.76 41.24 -21.66
N GLN A 665 -18.61 41.41 -21.01
CA GLN A 665 -18.04 42.73 -20.71
C GLN A 665 -16.59 42.82 -21.16
N ALA A 666 -16.19 43.95 -21.74
CA ALA A 666 -14.80 44.27 -22.05
C ALA A 666 -14.53 45.75 -21.79
N LEU A 667 -13.32 46.12 -21.34
CA LEU A 667 -12.97 47.54 -21.15
C LEU A 667 -12.75 48.27 -22.48
N VAL A 668 -12.36 47.56 -23.55
CA VAL A 668 -12.04 48.17 -24.85
C VAL A 668 -12.70 47.40 -26.00
N GLY A 669 -13.38 48.12 -26.89
CA GLY A 669 -13.97 47.57 -28.11
C GLY A 669 -15.29 46.84 -27.91
N ASP A 670 -15.58 45.89 -28.79
CA ASP A 670 -16.83 45.11 -28.76
C ASP A 670 -16.84 44.13 -27.57
N LEU A 671 -17.96 44.11 -26.86
CA LEU A 671 -18.08 43.39 -25.59
C LEU A 671 -18.09 41.87 -25.77
N ASN A 672 -18.77 41.38 -26.81
CA ASN A 672 -19.04 39.95 -26.99
C ASN A 672 -17.95 39.24 -27.78
N TRP A 673 -17.36 39.88 -28.78
CA TRP A 673 -16.42 39.21 -29.67
C TRP A 673 -15.35 40.17 -30.21
N LYS A 674 -14.17 39.63 -30.55
CA LYS A 674 -13.14 40.34 -31.31
C LYS A 674 -12.47 39.41 -32.32
N SER A 675 -12.17 39.94 -33.51
CA SER A 675 -11.35 39.26 -34.51
C SER A 675 -10.16 40.14 -34.88
N TYR A 676 -8.94 39.59 -34.96
CA TYR A 676 -7.72 40.34 -35.31
C TYR A 676 -7.26 40.11 -36.76
N HIS A 677 -7.24 38.86 -37.22
CA HIS A 677 -6.81 38.50 -38.58
C HIS A 677 -7.95 37.82 -39.37
N SER A 678 -7.69 37.51 -40.64
CA SER A 678 -8.65 36.82 -41.51
C SER A 678 -8.83 35.35 -41.13
N GLY A 679 -10.02 34.80 -41.37
CA GLY A 679 -10.29 33.35 -41.26
C GLY A 679 -11.26 32.95 -40.15
N ALA A 680 -11.68 33.87 -39.28
CA ALA A 680 -12.79 33.61 -38.37
C ALA A 680 -14.11 33.51 -39.17
N LEU A 681 -14.98 32.57 -38.79
CA LEU A 681 -16.27 32.31 -39.43
C LEU A 681 -17.36 32.18 -38.37
N PHE A 682 -18.30 33.11 -38.36
CA PHE A 682 -19.51 33.06 -37.56
C PHE A 682 -20.71 32.78 -38.46
N SER A 683 -21.50 31.76 -38.14
CA SER A 683 -22.72 31.43 -38.87
C SER A 683 -23.79 30.85 -37.96
N TYR A 684 -25.06 31.22 -38.14
CA TYR A 684 -26.16 30.79 -37.27
C TYR A 684 -25.85 31.11 -35.79
N CYS A 685 -25.27 32.27 -35.51
CA CYS A 685 -24.94 32.71 -34.16
C CYS A 685 -25.92 33.77 -33.67
N CYS A 686 -26.08 33.91 -32.35
CA CYS A 686 -26.79 35.03 -31.74
C CYS A 686 -25.79 35.93 -31.00
N THR A 687 -25.48 37.11 -31.54
CA THR A 687 -24.46 38.02 -30.98
C THR A 687 -24.62 39.46 -31.45
N THR A 688 -24.12 40.41 -30.67
CA THR A 688 -24.10 41.84 -31.03
C THR A 688 -22.72 42.47 -30.72
N PRO A 689 -22.23 43.40 -31.57
CA PRO A 689 -22.80 43.81 -32.86
C PRO A 689 -22.59 42.74 -33.95
N THR A 690 -23.43 42.74 -35.00
CA THR A 690 -23.23 41.89 -36.20
C THR A 690 -22.51 42.63 -37.34
N ASN A 691 -22.29 43.93 -37.20
CA ASN A 691 -21.57 44.73 -38.19
C ASN A 691 -20.12 44.26 -38.30
N ASN A 692 -19.66 43.97 -39.51
CA ASN A 692 -18.33 43.41 -39.79
C ASN A 692 -18.05 42.07 -39.08
N LEU A 693 -19.10 41.33 -38.67
CA LEU A 693 -18.94 40.00 -38.11
C LEU A 693 -18.36 39.07 -39.19
N PRO A 694 -17.17 38.46 -38.97
CA PRO A 694 -16.53 37.61 -39.96
C PRO A 694 -17.42 36.43 -40.34
N GLY A 695 -17.73 36.29 -41.62
CA GLY A 695 -18.56 35.19 -42.13
C GLY A 695 -20.07 35.30 -41.89
N GLY A 696 -20.55 36.32 -41.16
CA GLY A 696 -21.86 36.50 -40.49
C GLY A 696 -23.15 36.05 -41.21
N ASN A 697 -23.22 34.80 -41.64
CA ASN A 697 -24.33 34.20 -42.35
C ASN A 697 -25.40 33.77 -41.35
N GLN A 698 -26.63 34.26 -41.51
CA GLN A 698 -27.77 33.93 -40.63
C GLN A 698 -27.49 34.20 -39.13
N CYS A 699 -26.74 35.26 -38.82
CA CYS A 699 -26.49 35.66 -37.43
C CYS A 699 -27.54 36.67 -36.94
N ILE A 700 -28.00 36.50 -35.71
CA ILE A 700 -29.09 37.25 -35.07
C ILE A 700 -28.48 38.27 -34.09
N PRO A 701 -28.78 39.58 -34.21
CA PRO A 701 -28.28 40.61 -33.30
C PRO A 701 -29.14 40.79 -32.04
N ASP A 702 -30.37 40.28 -32.07
CA ASP A 702 -31.38 40.48 -31.05
C ASP A 702 -31.03 39.79 -29.72
N ASN A 703 -31.71 40.20 -28.65
CA ASN A 703 -31.54 39.59 -27.34
C ASN A 703 -31.96 38.10 -27.40
N PRO A 704 -31.12 37.15 -26.96
CA PRO A 704 -31.45 35.72 -26.96
C PRO A 704 -32.58 35.34 -26.00
N MET A 705 -33.07 36.26 -25.16
CA MET A 705 -34.18 36.04 -24.23
C MET A 705 -33.91 34.87 -23.27
N PHE A 706 -32.81 34.94 -22.52
CA PHE A 706 -32.53 34.00 -21.44
C PHE A 706 -33.54 34.13 -20.29
N SER A 707 -33.80 33.01 -19.61
CA SER A 707 -34.47 33.00 -18.30
C SER A 707 -33.68 33.83 -17.25
N VAL A 708 -34.38 34.57 -16.39
CA VAL A 708 -33.87 35.61 -15.44
C VAL A 708 -32.97 35.02 -14.29
N PRO A 709 -32.25 35.86 -13.48
CA PRO A 709 -30.85 35.61 -13.05
C PRO A 709 -30.64 34.55 -11.96
N GLY A 710 -29.54 33.80 -12.12
CA GLY A 710 -29.21 32.56 -11.41
C GLY A 710 -29.34 31.31 -12.28
N SER A 711 -29.75 31.47 -13.54
CA SER A 711 -30.16 30.41 -14.45
C SER A 711 -29.02 29.74 -15.23
N ASP A 712 -29.35 28.56 -15.74
CA ASP A 712 -28.57 27.76 -16.69
C ASP A 712 -28.54 28.38 -18.11
N TYR A 713 -29.02 29.61 -18.32
CA TYR A 713 -29.10 30.25 -19.66
C TYR A 713 -30.00 29.51 -20.67
N ALA A 714 -31.04 28.81 -20.19
CA ALA A 714 -32.12 28.29 -21.04
C ALA A 714 -32.92 29.42 -21.70
N LEU A 715 -33.42 29.16 -22.92
CA LEU A 715 -34.20 30.10 -23.73
C LEU A 715 -35.65 30.23 -23.21
N LEU A 716 -36.19 31.45 -23.22
CA LEU A 716 -37.62 31.71 -22.98
C LEU A 716 -38.43 31.54 -24.26
N ASP A 717 -39.72 31.24 -24.10
CA ASP A 717 -40.68 31.24 -25.20
C ASP A 717 -40.65 32.58 -25.96
N GLY A 718 -40.66 32.50 -27.29
CA GLY A 718 -40.49 33.65 -28.19
C GLY A 718 -39.04 34.11 -28.41
N SER A 719 -38.04 33.40 -27.87
CA SER A 719 -36.64 33.69 -28.18
C SER A 719 -36.37 33.59 -29.69
N PRO A 720 -35.61 34.54 -30.28
CA PRO A 720 -35.23 34.47 -31.68
C PRO A 720 -34.24 33.33 -31.98
N CYS A 721 -33.70 32.66 -30.96
CA CYS A 721 -32.76 31.55 -31.10
C CYS A 721 -33.44 30.19 -31.31
N ILE A 722 -34.76 30.10 -31.11
CA ILE A 722 -35.54 28.87 -31.24
C ILE A 722 -35.69 28.49 -32.72
N ASP A 723 -35.44 27.22 -33.05
CA ASP A 723 -35.48 26.61 -34.39
C ASP A 723 -34.64 27.33 -35.46
N ALA A 724 -33.72 28.20 -35.03
CA ALA A 724 -32.97 29.11 -35.89
C ALA A 724 -31.55 28.61 -36.24
N GLY A 725 -31.14 27.48 -35.67
CA GLY A 725 -29.82 26.90 -35.87
C GLY A 725 -29.69 26.04 -37.12
N TYR A 726 -28.45 25.71 -37.45
CA TYR A 726 -28.07 24.84 -38.54
C TYR A 726 -27.93 23.39 -38.09
N LYS A 727 -28.74 22.50 -38.65
CA LYS A 727 -28.64 21.06 -38.39
C LYS A 727 -27.30 20.51 -38.89
N MET A 728 -26.52 19.92 -37.98
CA MET A 728 -25.27 19.22 -38.26
C MET A 728 -25.44 17.70 -38.10
N ASN A 729 -24.60 16.91 -38.79
CA ASN A 729 -24.70 15.44 -38.78
C ASN A 729 -24.62 14.82 -37.37
N TRP A 730 -23.86 15.43 -36.45
CA TRP A 730 -23.71 14.90 -35.09
C TRP A 730 -24.98 15.06 -34.25
N MET A 731 -25.95 15.87 -34.68
CA MET A 731 -27.18 16.16 -33.94
C MET A 731 -28.29 15.13 -34.16
N ASP A 732 -28.14 14.22 -35.11
CA ASP A 732 -29.12 13.16 -35.30
C ASP A 732 -29.23 12.32 -34.00
N PRO A 733 -30.44 11.81 -33.65
CA PRO A 733 -30.61 10.99 -32.46
C PRO A 733 -29.58 9.86 -32.39
N PRO A 734 -28.97 9.60 -31.22
CA PRO A 734 -29.44 9.98 -29.88
C PRO A 734 -28.78 11.24 -29.27
N ALA A 735 -28.26 12.18 -30.07
CA ALA A 735 -27.62 13.38 -29.53
C ALA A 735 -28.56 14.23 -28.65
N THR A 736 -28.01 14.81 -27.58
CA THR A 736 -28.75 15.65 -26.63
C THR A 736 -28.13 17.04 -26.47
N ASP A 737 -28.93 17.99 -26.02
CA ASP A 737 -28.50 19.29 -25.52
C ASP A 737 -27.83 19.16 -24.13
N LEU A 738 -27.43 20.30 -23.53
CA LEU A 738 -26.77 20.31 -22.23
C LEU A 738 -27.68 19.91 -21.05
N ALA A 739 -29.01 20.03 -21.20
CA ALA A 739 -29.99 19.56 -20.23
C ALA A 739 -30.34 18.06 -20.39
N GLY A 740 -29.86 17.40 -21.44
CA GLY A 740 -30.18 16.02 -21.76
C GLY A 740 -31.44 15.84 -22.63
N ASN A 741 -32.03 16.92 -23.15
CA ASN A 741 -33.12 16.85 -24.13
C ASN A 741 -32.59 16.47 -25.51
N PRO A 742 -33.39 15.82 -26.39
CA PRO A 742 -32.98 15.59 -27.78
C PRO A 742 -32.49 16.88 -28.45
N ARG A 743 -31.35 16.82 -29.14
CA ARG A 743 -30.73 17.99 -29.79
C ARG A 743 -31.55 18.52 -30.97
N LEU A 744 -32.44 17.70 -31.52
CA LEU A 744 -33.37 18.08 -32.58
C LEU A 744 -34.80 17.93 -32.08
N HIS A 745 -35.56 19.02 -32.12
CA HIS A 745 -37.01 19.01 -31.94
C HIS A 745 -37.68 19.23 -33.29
N ASP A 746 -38.55 18.30 -33.72
CA ASP A 746 -39.22 18.33 -35.04
C ASP A 746 -38.28 18.54 -36.26
N GLY A 747 -37.01 18.14 -36.14
CA GLY A 747 -35.99 18.25 -37.18
C GLY A 747 -35.27 19.60 -37.24
N HIS A 748 -35.63 20.53 -36.36
CA HIS A 748 -34.99 21.83 -36.17
C HIS A 748 -34.01 21.78 -34.99
N VAL A 749 -33.13 22.79 -34.91
CA VAL A 749 -32.16 22.95 -33.82
C VAL A 749 -32.12 24.39 -33.36
N ASP A 750 -31.99 24.60 -32.06
CA ASP A 750 -31.80 25.93 -31.50
C ASP A 750 -30.35 26.41 -31.60
N ILE A 751 -30.18 27.74 -31.64
CA ILE A 751 -28.86 28.35 -31.41
C ILE A 751 -28.59 28.31 -29.90
N GLY A 752 -27.45 27.76 -29.49
CA GLY A 752 -27.03 27.65 -28.09
C GLY A 752 -26.86 26.22 -27.60
N CYS A 753 -26.45 26.07 -26.34
CA CYS A 753 -26.22 24.76 -25.70
C CYS A 753 -27.49 24.09 -25.16
N TYR A 754 -28.63 24.78 -25.14
CA TYR A 754 -29.92 24.21 -24.77
C TYR A 754 -30.85 24.18 -25.99
N GLU A 755 -31.72 23.18 -26.00
CA GLU A 755 -32.86 23.08 -26.89
C GLU A 755 -34.12 23.49 -26.11
N PHE A 756 -34.92 24.38 -26.67
CA PHE A 756 -36.18 24.79 -26.11
C PHE A 756 -37.19 23.66 -26.26
N VAL A 757 -37.58 23.08 -25.13
CA VAL A 757 -38.69 22.14 -25.07
C VAL A 757 -39.90 22.93 -24.58
N PRO A 758 -40.96 23.10 -25.41
CA PRO A 758 -42.18 23.71 -24.94
C PRO A 758 -42.71 22.87 -23.78
N GLU A 759 -43.01 23.49 -22.62
CA GLU A 759 -43.81 22.86 -21.58
C GLU A 759 -45.02 22.20 -22.26
N PRO A 760 -45.36 20.92 -21.96
CA PRO A 760 -46.51 20.28 -22.58
C PRO A 760 -47.73 21.15 -22.27
N GLY A 761 -48.11 21.97 -23.26
CA GLY A 761 -49.04 23.06 -23.07
C GLY A 761 -50.32 22.54 -22.47
N ALA A 762 -51.10 23.42 -21.83
CA ALA A 762 -52.34 23.13 -21.12
C ALA A 762 -53.34 22.19 -21.85
N PHE A 763 -53.16 21.87 -23.14
CA PHE A 763 -53.81 20.76 -23.83
C PHE A 763 -53.45 19.35 -23.33
N GLY A 764 -52.19 19.06 -22.96
CA GLY A 764 -51.75 17.76 -22.45
C GLY A 764 -52.26 17.48 -21.03
N ALA A 765 -52.30 18.51 -20.19
CA ALA A 765 -52.93 18.47 -18.87
C ALA A 765 -54.46 18.36 -18.99
N VAL A 766 -55.09 19.04 -19.96
CA VAL A 766 -56.54 18.88 -20.20
C VAL A 766 -56.87 17.50 -20.75
N ILE A 767 -56.08 16.89 -21.63
CA ILE A 767 -56.31 15.49 -22.07
C ILE A 767 -56.04 14.49 -20.95
N SER A 768 -55.01 14.70 -20.13
CA SER A 768 -54.74 13.83 -18.97
C SER A 768 -55.82 13.96 -17.89
N TYR A 769 -56.36 15.17 -17.68
CA TYR A 769 -57.50 15.43 -16.79
C TYR A 769 -58.83 14.98 -17.41
N LEU A 770 -59.03 15.07 -18.73
CA LEU A 770 -60.20 14.52 -19.44
C LEU A 770 -60.18 12.98 -19.42
N LEU A 771 -59.00 12.35 -19.55
CA LEU A 771 -58.83 10.90 -19.43
C LEU A 771 -59.01 10.43 -17.98
N LEU A 772 -58.63 11.25 -16.99
CA LEU A 772 -58.91 11.03 -15.57
C LEU A 772 -60.40 11.17 -15.23
N VAL A 773 -61.11 12.09 -15.91
CA VAL A 773 -62.55 12.37 -15.70
C VAL A 773 -63.46 11.45 -16.55
N LEU A 774 -62.97 10.89 -17.66
CA LEU A 774 -63.72 9.98 -18.55
C LEU A 774 -63.47 8.48 -18.28
N GLY A 775 -62.60 8.12 -17.33
CA GLY A 775 -62.51 6.75 -16.81
C GLY A 775 -62.04 5.69 -17.82
N ILE A 776 -61.15 6.03 -18.76
CA ILE A 776 -60.57 5.04 -19.69
C ILE A 776 -59.09 4.84 -19.36
N TYR A 777 -58.82 4.11 -18.28
CA TYR A 777 -57.53 3.45 -18.06
C TYR A 777 -57.68 1.97 -18.48
N ARG A 778 -57.14 1.60 -19.65
CA ARG A 778 -56.69 0.23 -19.87
C ARG A 778 -55.30 0.23 -20.48
N LYS A 779 -54.35 -0.12 -19.60
CA LYS A 779 -53.00 -0.63 -19.85
C LYS A 779 -52.04 0.32 -20.56
N PHE A 780 -51.08 0.86 -19.82
CA PHE A 780 -49.67 0.45 -19.88
C PHE A 780 -48.89 1.20 -18.78
N ASP A 781 -48.91 0.63 -17.57
CA ASP A 781 -47.90 0.87 -16.54
C ASP A 781 -47.59 -0.49 -15.91
N PHE A 782 -46.64 -1.18 -16.54
CA PHE A 782 -45.89 -2.24 -15.91
C PHE A 782 -44.47 -2.13 -16.47
N ILE A 783 -43.50 -2.11 -15.55
CA ILE A 783 -42.04 -1.96 -15.75
C ILE A 783 -41.54 -0.51 -15.70
N LYS A 784 -41.59 0.08 -14.49
CA LYS A 784 -40.59 1.07 -14.04
C LYS A 784 -40.27 0.94 -12.55
N ASN A 785 -40.18 -0.29 -12.06
CA ASN A 785 -39.47 -0.63 -10.83
C ASN A 785 -39.13 -2.13 -10.84
N GLN A 786 -37.82 -2.43 -10.86
CA GLN A 786 -37.15 -3.74 -10.94
C GLN A 786 -36.88 -4.29 -12.35
N ILE A 787 -35.88 -3.71 -13.03
CA ILE A 787 -34.61 -4.34 -13.52
C ILE A 787 -33.66 -3.19 -13.85
#